data_AF-A0A8H6SLX5-F1
#
_entry.id   AF-A0A8H6SLX5-F1
#
_cell.length_a   1.000
_cell.length_b   1.000
_cell.length_c   1.000
_cell.angle_alpha   90.00
_cell.angle_beta   90.00
_cell.angle_gamma   90.00
#
_symmetry.space_group_name_H-M   'P 1'
#
loop_
_entity.id
_entity.type
_entity.pdbx_description
1 polymer ?
#
loop_
_entity_poly.entity_id
_entity_poly.type
_entity_poly.pdbx_seq_one_letter_code
_entity_poly.pdbx_strand_id
1 'polypeptide(L)'
;MHLTELDVAIIHHIFEELPVKTLLILRQTCRSLRSATYSKIVWIRQMELLEEQGAIIPSYAQNYRPLQPIILEALVLRLSSVADKWTRQDMAPTKCSSLAVPRSITWLRIVDGRYVFAAFSDQKLSSIACWDMWWLPDGNINPIAEAFLPGRVNTAQVDMQEDGIVLALGLDGNSTSVLVTTLQMRHNKFELHELARIEHSSHILLLEGPFLGCAVRTGVNVPHLVNWKDGTFCEIPVQPGTLESPDRASVPHLMTISEEILVIVRSTGIEIYHCPLSTSEPIVFIRHIATSPIWEAVATSRASSQGIQLTFITRVGLETLVIDSRVLDTGSEPPGMTCVARAPSCGCCGPSTTCDYIYHSAPWYGLCVGSTGRQCMWVSVAEDLGNRRSSPCLVSARLPPVTGGPLDSAQVVSWPINPEYDMALWALPRFDFDEALGTTVVGNCFGELDFYDLDEHLKPCLWLSRDPFWRSIDLLPKQILSESPIPLDILPQPVALATESFHDSTSHWSQDQLEDLAAWSTDWEHYRQVHLWQGMPCDYAWLLSEAFGFPGRVVPQAYSEQCEGEPEQMLVFRIGQRYFLLTQGDENIFRTCPVDLGRQNLFTHLRGPKLVTTRRTAITARQTYISGLSTEVYNDPDPRNRWLEMQKRGGYVEWSNLECQFVGQYMD
;
A
#
# COMPACT_ATOMS: atom_id res chain seq x y z
N MET A 1 -12.89 -28.27 51.42
CA MET A 1 -11.99 -27.10 51.40
C MET A 1 -12.45 -26.19 50.29
N HIS A 2 -12.97 -25.03 50.64
CA HIS A 2 -13.39 -24.04 49.66
C HIS A 2 -12.16 -23.36 49.06
N LEU A 3 -12.17 -23.02 47.77
CA LEU A 3 -11.05 -22.30 47.14
C LEU A 3 -10.71 -21.00 47.87
N THR A 4 -11.69 -20.36 48.52
CA THR A 4 -11.52 -19.14 49.31
C THR A 4 -10.81 -19.35 50.64
N GLU A 5 -10.59 -20.60 51.07
CA GLU A 5 -9.84 -20.94 52.29
C GLU A 5 -8.34 -21.15 52.02
N LEU A 6 -7.93 -21.19 50.75
CA LEU A 6 -6.54 -21.37 50.34
C LEU A 6 -5.76 -20.06 50.43
N ASP A 7 -4.43 -20.19 50.58
CA ASP A 7 -3.52 -19.06 50.46
C ASP A 7 -3.60 -18.45 49.05
N VAL A 8 -3.52 -17.11 48.96
CA VAL A 8 -3.66 -16.36 47.70
C VAL A 8 -2.62 -16.81 46.66
N ALA A 9 -1.40 -17.16 47.08
CA ALA A 9 -0.38 -17.67 46.16
C ALA A 9 -0.78 -19.02 45.55
N ILE A 10 -1.38 -19.92 46.34
CA ILE A 10 -1.90 -21.20 45.85
C ILE A 10 -3.05 -20.96 44.88
N ILE A 11 -3.96 -20.02 45.18
CA ILE A 11 -5.07 -19.66 44.30
C ILE A 11 -4.54 -19.12 42.96
N HIS A 12 -3.53 -18.25 42.97
CA HIS A 12 -2.92 -17.74 41.74
C HIS A 12 -2.29 -18.86 40.91
N HIS A 13 -1.55 -19.79 41.52
CA HIS A 13 -1.00 -20.95 40.80
C HIS A 13 -2.07 -21.84 40.19
N ILE A 14 -3.22 -22.02 40.87
CA ILE A 14 -4.35 -22.72 40.27
C ILE A 14 -4.86 -21.93 39.06
N PHE A 15 -5.02 -20.61 39.18
CA PHE A 15 -5.54 -19.75 38.11
C PHE A 15 -4.62 -19.64 36.90
N GLU A 16 -3.30 -19.66 37.11
CA GLU A 16 -2.28 -19.66 36.07
C GLU A 16 -2.43 -20.82 35.08
N GLU A 17 -2.99 -21.95 35.54
CA GLU A 17 -3.22 -23.16 34.73
C GLU A 17 -4.62 -23.23 34.10
N LEU A 18 -5.51 -22.29 34.42
CA LEU A 18 -6.88 -22.31 33.90
C LEU A 18 -7.00 -21.58 32.56
N PRO A 19 -7.83 -22.07 31.63
CA PRO A 19 -8.18 -21.30 30.43
C PRO A 19 -8.86 -19.98 30.78
N VAL A 20 -8.64 -18.96 29.94
CA VAL A 20 -9.24 -17.63 30.07
C VAL A 20 -10.76 -17.68 30.33
N LYS A 21 -11.50 -18.52 29.58
CA LYS A 21 -12.95 -18.69 29.76
C LYS A 21 -13.31 -19.15 31.18
N THR A 22 -12.53 -20.05 31.77
CA THR A 22 -12.75 -20.56 33.13
C THR A 22 -12.47 -19.48 34.18
N LEU A 23 -11.44 -18.64 33.97
CA LEU A 23 -11.15 -17.50 34.84
C LEU A 23 -12.31 -16.49 34.87
N LEU A 24 -12.89 -16.19 33.71
CA LEU A 24 -14.06 -15.31 33.62
C LEU A 24 -15.30 -15.88 34.32
N ILE A 25 -15.51 -17.20 34.25
CA ILE A 25 -16.60 -17.86 34.98
C ILE A 25 -16.35 -17.79 36.49
N LEU A 26 -15.13 -18.12 36.95
CA LEU A 26 -14.76 -18.06 38.37
C LEU A 26 -14.94 -16.66 38.95
N ARG A 27 -14.65 -15.63 38.16
CA ARG A 27 -14.86 -14.23 38.54
C ARG A 27 -16.31 -13.91 38.92
N GLN A 28 -17.28 -14.57 38.29
CA GLN A 28 -18.71 -14.32 38.55
C GLN A 28 -19.22 -15.02 39.81
N THR A 29 -18.41 -15.85 40.48
CA THR A 29 -18.86 -16.67 41.62
C THR A 29 -18.93 -15.89 42.94
N CYS A 30 -17.85 -15.21 43.35
CA CYS A 30 -17.80 -14.43 44.59
C CYS A 30 -16.78 -13.29 44.53
N ARG A 31 -16.86 -12.32 45.44
CA ARG A 31 -15.97 -11.14 45.48
C ARG A 31 -14.49 -11.51 45.65
N SER A 32 -14.19 -12.54 46.43
CA SER A 32 -12.82 -13.00 46.69
C SER A 32 -12.17 -13.55 45.42
N LEU A 33 -12.86 -14.46 44.73
CA LEU A 33 -12.39 -15.03 43.47
C LEU A 33 -12.34 -13.96 42.38
N ARG A 34 -13.32 -13.04 42.36
CA ARG A 34 -13.26 -11.85 41.49
C ARG A 34 -11.97 -11.07 41.69
N SER A 35 -11.62 -10.71 42.92
CA SER A 35 -10.38 -9.98 43.22
C SER A 35 -9.12 -10.76 42.82
N ALA A 36 -9.07 -12.06 43.11
CA ALA A 36 -7.93 -12.90 42.77
C ALA A 36 -7.75 -13.05 41.24
N THR A 37 -8.83 -13.16 40.47
CA THR A 37 -8.77 -13.20 38.99
C THR A 37 -8.34 -11.87 38.35
N TYR A 38 -8.28 -10.76 39.09
CA TYR A 38 -7.72 -9.49 38.58
C TYR A 38 -6.21 -9.36 38.86
N SER A 39 -5.60 -10.37 39.47
CA SER A 39 -4.17 -10.37 39.76
C SER A 39 -3.36 -10.30 38.47
N LYS A 40 -2.42 -9.35 38.41
CA LYS A 40 -1.57 -9.12 37.24
C LYS A 40 -0.76 -10.35 36.83
N ILE A 41 -0.29 -11.12 37.80
CA ILE A 41 0.55 -12.30 37.56
C ILE A 41 -0.19 -13.38 36.77
N VAL A 42 -1.49 -13.56 37.06
CA VAL A 42 -2.36 -14.50 36.33
C VAL A 42 -2.42 -14.11 34.86
N TRP A 43 -2.65 -12.83 34.55
CA TRP A 43 -2.74 -12.36 33.17
C TRP A 43 -1.40 -12.32 32.44
N ILE A 44 -0.28 -12.08 33.13
CA ILE A 44 1.06 -12.26 32.56
C ILE A 44 1.24 -13.71 32.13
N ARG A 45 0.88 -14.67 32.99
CA ARG A 45 1.00 -16.10 32.64
C ARG A 45 0.10 -16.48 31.48
N GLN A 46 -1.15 -15.99 31.43
CA GLN A 46 -2.04 -16.24 30.29
C GLN A 46 -1.48 -15.67 28.99
N MET A 47 -0.81 -14.52 29.04
CA MET A 47 -0.13 -13.94 27.88
C MET A 47 1.04 -14.82 27.42
N GLU A 48 1.87 -15.32 28.34
CA GLU A 48 2.95 -16.28 28.04
C GLU A 48 2.40 -17.56 27.41
N LEU A 49 1.29 -18.11 27.93
CA LEU A 49 0.62 -19.28 27.35
C LEU A 49 0.11 -19.01 25.93
N LEU A 50 -0.44 -17.83 25.65
CA LEU A 50 -0.85 -17.46 24.29
C LEU A 50 0.35 -17.36 23.36
N GLU A 51 1.46 -16.78 23.82
CA GLU A 51 2.71 -16.71 23.08
C GLU A 51 3.27 -18.11 22.75
N GLU A 52 3.29 -19.01 23.74
CA GLU A 52 3.65 -20.43 23.60
C GLU A 52 2.74 -21.15 22.59
N GLN A 53 1.46 -20.77 22.51
CA GLN A 53 0.48 -21.27 21.53
C GLN A 53 0.61 -20.62 20.15
N GLY A 54 1.55 -19.70 19.96
CA GLY A 54 1.80 -19.03 18.69
C GLY A 54 0.89 -17.84 18.41
N ALA A 55 0.17 -17.32 19.41
CA ALA A 55 -0.55 -16.07 19.28
C ALA A 55 0.38 -14.94 18.86
N ILE A 56 -0.16 -13.97 18.13
CA ILE A 56 0.60 -12.86 17.60
C ILE A 56 0.53 -11.71 18.60
N ILE A 57 1.68 -11.35 19.17
CA ILE A 57 1.78 -10.20 20.07
C ILE A 57 2.11 -8.97 19.21
N PRO A 58 1.34 -7.87 19.32
CA PRO A 58 1.65 -6.65 18.58
C PRO A 58 3.05 -6.14 18.93
N SER A 59 3.80 -5.65 17.94
CA SER A 59 5.17 -5.16 18.13
C SER A 59 5.26 -4.06 19.19
N TYR A 60 4.27 -3.17 19.21
CA TYR A 60 4.13 -2.09 20.18
C TYR A 60 3.72 -2.53 21.59
N ALA A 61 3.30 -3.79 21.76
CA ALA A 61 2.92 -4.38 23.04
C ALA A 61 3.92 -5.46 23.53
N GLN A 62 5.09 -5.61 22.88
CA GLN A 62 6.07 -6.65 23.21
C GLN A 62 6.47 -6.67 24.68
N ASN A 63 6.62 -5.49 25.31
CA ASN A 63 6.79 -5.40 26.75
C ASN A 63 5.44 -5.20 27.44
N TYR A 64 4.66 -6.28 27.53
CA TYR A 64 3.33 -6.25 28.17
C TYR A 64 3.38 -6.29 29.71
N ARG A 65 4.51 -6.70 30.31
CA ARG A 65 4.72 -6.73 31.77
C ARG A 65 4.48 -5.39 32.49
N PRO A 66 4.84 -4.20 31.96
CA PRO A 66 4.50 -2.92 32.56
C PRO A 66 3.04 -2.49 32.40
N LEU A 67 2.23 -3.15 31.56
CA LEU A 67 0.83 -2.77 31.35
C LEU A 67 0.01 -2.84 32.65
N GLN A 68 -1.02 -2.01 32.75
CA GLN A 68 -1.97 -2.09 33.84
C GLN A 68 -2.74 -3.42 33.75
N PRO A 69 -3.14 -4.05 34.88
CA PRO A 69 -3.82 -5.34 34.86
C PRO A 69 -5.05 -5.39 33.96
N ILE A 70 -5.83 -4.30 33.93
CA ILE A 70 -7.04 -4.20 33.10
C ILE A 70 -6.74 -4.17 31.60
N ILE A 71 -5.67 -3.51 31.19
CA ILE A 71 -5.23 -3.44 29.78
C ILE A 71 -4.64 -4.79 29.37
N LEU A 72 -3.81 -5.38 30.23
CA LEU A 72 -3.23 -6.70 30.00
C LEU A 72 -4.30 -7.78 29.86
N GLU A 73 -5.30 -7.76 30.73
CA GLU A 73 -6.46 -8.65 30.63
C GLU A 73 -7.20 -8.45 29.31
N ALA A 74 -7.53 -7.21 28.94
CA ALA A 74 -8.21 -6.91 27.68
C ALA A 74 -7.43 -7.44 26.47
N LEU A 75 -6.11 -7.24 26.46
CA LEU A 75 -5.22 -7.79 25.44
C LEU A 75 -5.27 -9.31 25.39
N VAL A 76 -5.13 -10.00 26.53
CA VAL A 76 -5.19 -11.47 26.58
C VAL A 76 -6.52 -11.98 26.03
N LEU A 77 -7.63 -11.37 26.43
CA LEU A 77 -8.97 -11.73 25.93
C LEU A 77 -9.06 -11.57 24.41
N ARG A 78 -8.58 -10.44 23.91
CA ARG A 78 -8.59 -10.12 22.48
C ARG A 78 -7.70 -11.06 21.68
N LEU A 79 -6.45 -11.23 22.08
CA LEU A 79 -5.52 -12.13 21.39
C LEU A 79 -6.01 -13.57 21.40
N SER A 80 -6.61 -14.03 22.50
CA SER A 80 -7.23 -15.35 22.57
C SER A 80 -8.38 -15.49 21.57
N SER A 81 -9.26 -14.50 21.46
CA SER A 81 -10.38 -14.54 20.52
C SER A 81 -9.92 -14.45 19.06
N VAL A 82 -9.00 -13.54 18.76
CA VAL A 82 -8.44 -13.36 17.42
C VAL A 82 -7.68 -14.62 16.98
N ALA A 83 -6.86 -15.22 17.86
CA ALA A 83 -6.17 -16.47 17.58
C ALA A 83 -7.13 -17.64 17.31
N ASP A 84 -8.22 -17.76 18.09
CA ASP A 84 -9.26 -18.75 17.86
C ASP A 84 -9.96 -18.54 16.51
N LYS A 85 -10.33 -17.30 16.17
CA LYS A 85 -10.96 -16.95 14.88
C LYS A 85 -10.05 -17.24 13.68
N TRP A 86 -8.78 -16.86 13.78
CA TRP A 86 -7.78 -17.21 12.77
C TRP A 86 -7.58 -18.72 12.62
N THR A 87 -7.83 -19.49 13.68
CA THR A 87 -7.66 -20.95 13.65
C THR A 87 -8.88 -21.65 13.09
N ARG A 88 -10.09 -21.16 13.40
CA ARG A 88 -11.36 -21.72 12.93
C ARG A 88 -11.66 -21.46 11.47
N GLN A 89 -11.08 -20.43 10.88
CA GLN A 89 -11.22 -20.10 9.43
C GLN A 89 -12.65 -19.76 8.99
N ASP A 90 -13.55 -19.47 9.93
CA ASP A 90 -14.99 -19.43 9.67
C ASP A 90 -15.63 -18.06 9.88
N MET A 91 -14.86 -17.00 10.14
CA MET A 91 -15.44 -15.67 10.37
C MET A 91 -14.75 -14.58 9.57
N ALA A 92 -15.51 -13.98 8.67
CA ALA A 92 -15.21 -12.67 8.11
C ALA A 92 -15.27 -11.63 9.25
N PRO A 93 -14.38 -10.63 9.25
CA PRO A 93 -14.46 -9.56 10.22
C PRO A 93 -15.75 -8.77 10.03
N THR A 94 -16.28 -8.24 11.14
CA THR A 94 -17.53 -7.48 11.13
C THR A 94 -17.21 -6.01 10.91
N LYS A 95 -17.92 -5.36 9.98
CA LYS A 95 -17.82 -3.91 9.78
C LYS A 95 -18.27 -3.19 11.05
N CYS A 96 -17.35 -2.48 11.71
CA CYS A 96 -17.60 -1.79 12.97
C CYS A 96 -17.85 -0.29 12.79
N SER A 97 -17.28 0.33 11.75
CA SER A 97 -17.50 1.74 11.43
C SER A 97 -17.30 2.01 9.94
N SER A 98 -17.87 3.12 9.46
CA SER A 98 -17.76 3.60 8.09
C SER A 98 -17.64 5.12 8.10
N LEU A 99 -16.68 5.63 7.35
CA LEU A 99 -16.44 7.04 7.14
C LEU A 99 -16.53 7.33 5.64
N ALA A 100 -17.15 8.45 5.31
CA ALA A 100 -17.27 8.90 3.93
C ALA A 100 -16.50 10.22 3.79
N VAL A 101 -15.30 10.15 3.23
CA VAL A 101 -14.50 11.35 2.91
C VAL A 101 -14.89 11.88 1.52
N PRO A 102 -14.72 13.20 1.27
CA PRO A 102 -15.19 13.80 0.01
C PRO A 102 -14.31 13.50 -1.20
N ARG A 103 -13.14 12.88 -1.02
CA ARG A 103 -12.11 12.74 -2.05
C ARG A 103 -11.59 11.30 -2.13
N SER A 104 -10.97 10.94 -3.24
CA SER A 104 -10.39 9.61 -3.44
C SER A 104 -9.27 9.36 -2.43
N ILE A 105 -9.32 8.21 -1.74
CA ILE A 105 -8.24 7.80 -0.83
C ILE A 105 -7.09 7.26 -1.66
N THR A 106 -5.93 7.90 -1.55
CA THR A 106 -4.74 7.55 -2.35
C THR A 106 -3.76 6.71 -1.55
N TRP A 107 -3.76 6.84 -0.22
CA TRP A 107 -2.91 6.10 0.70
C TRP A 107 -3.59 5.92 2.06
N LEU A 108 -3.32 4.81 2.75
CA LEU A 108 -3.91 4.45 4.03
C LEU A 108 -2.94 3.59 4.86
N ARG A 109 -2.80 3.90 6.16
CA ARG A 109 -2.06 3.08 7.13
C ARG A 109 -2.70 3.07 8.52
N ILE A 110 -2.60 1.93 9.18
CA ILE A 110 -2.83 1.76 10.62
C ILE A 110 -1.46 1.88 11.31
N VAL A 111 -1.41 2.64 12.39
CA VAL A 111 -0.20 2.90 13.15
C VAL A 111 -0.47 2.60 14.60
N ASP A 112 0.38 1.74 15.18
CA ASP A 112 0.34 1.39 16.61
C ASP A 112 -1.01 0.80 17.07
N GLY A 113 -1.71 0.11 16.15
CA GLY A 113 -3.03 -0.49 16.38
C GLY A 113 -4.16 0.48 16.72
N ARG A 114 -3.90 1.79 16.68
CA ARG A 114 -4.82 2.83 17.20
C ARG A 114 -5.05 3.99 16.24
N TYR A 115 -4.00 4.47 15.57
CA TYR A 115 -4.10 5.64 14.71
C TYR A 115 -4.27 5.20 13.26
N VAL A 116 -5.18 5.86 12.55
CA VAL A 116 -5.40 5.62 11.12
C VAL A 116 -5.06 6.88 10.38
N PHE A 117 -4.10 6.79 9.47
CA PHE A 117 -3.74 7.88 8.58
C PHE A 117 -4.26 7.58 7.19
N ALA A 118 -5.00 8.52 6.61
CA ALA A 118 -5.38 8.45 5.21
C ALA A 118 -4.96 9.73 4.50
N ALA A 119 -4.36 9.57 3.33
CA ALA A 119 -4.23 10.66 2.36
C ALA A 119 -5.36 10.54 1.34
N PHE A 120 -5.98 11.67 1.04
CA PHE A 120 -7.04 11.75 0.06
C PHE A 120 -6.89 13.01 -0.78
N SER A 121 -7.08 12.84 -2.08
CA SER A 121 -6.78 13.88 -3.05
C SER A 121 -7.83 13.90 -4.15
N ASP A 122 -8.11 15.10 -4.64
CA ASP A 122 -8.74 15.32 -5.92
C ASP A 122 -7.84 16.17 -6.83
N GLN A 123 -8.37 16.76 -7.90
CA GLN A 123 -7.63 17.65 -8.80
C GLN A 123 -7.26 18.99 -8.13
N LYS A 124 -8.01 19.42 -7.12
CA LYS A 124 -7.92 20.76 -6.53
C LYS A 124 -7.18 20.76 -5.22
N LEU A 125 -7.36 19.72 -4.41
CA LEU A 125 -6.93 19.65 -3.02
C LEU A 125 -6.40 18.27 -2.68
N SER A 126 -5.28 18.25 -1.98
CA SER A 126 -4.76 17.06 -1.32
C SER A 126 -4.69 17.32 0.17
N SER A 127 -5.05 16.33 0.98
CA SER A 127 -4.87 16.39 2.42
C SER A 127 -4.50 15.03 2.98
N ILE A 128 -3.97 15.09 4.20
CA ILE A 128 -3.74 13.93 5.05
C ILE A 128 -4.50 14.17 6.34
N ALA A 129 -5.16 13.14 6.83
CA ALA A 129 -5.86 13.19 8.10
C ALA A 129 -5.53 11.96 8.95
N CYS A 130 -5.59 12.15 10.27
CA CYS A 130 -5.38 11.14 11.28
C CYS A 130 -6.66 10.97 12.08
N TRP A 131 -7.11 9.74 12.27
CA TRP A 131 -8.19 9.37 13.19
C TRP A 131 -7.62 8.51 14.31
N ASP A 132 -8.17 8.70 15.51
CA ASP A 132 -7.96 7.79 16.63
C ASP A 132 -9.13 6.80 16.67
N MET A 133 -8.83 5.52 16.42
CA MET A 133 -9.83 4.45 16.35
C MET A 133 -10.65 4.30 17.63
N TRP A 134 -10.15 4.82 18.76
CA TRP A 134 -10.86 4.79 20.03
C TRP A 134 -12.21 5.50 19.99
N TRP A 135 -12.33 6.58 19.21
CA TRP A 135 -13.53 7.40 19.14
C TRP A 135 -14.53 6.97 18.05
N LEU A 136 -14.10 6.09 17.13
CA LEU A 136 -14.95 5.67 16.01
C LEU A 136 -16.22 4.95 16.44
N PRO A 137 -16.20 4.01 17.43
CA PRO A 137 -17.42 3.35 17.90
C PRO A 137 -18.43 4.31 18.54
N ASP A 138 -17.96 5.48 19.01
CA ASP A 138 -18.80 6.51 19.63
C ASP A 138 -19.39 7.47 18.56
N GLY A 139 -19.18 7.18 17.28
CA GLY A 139 -19.66 7.99 16.15
C GLY A 139 -18.84 9.27 15.90
N ASN A 140 -17.66 9.40 16.51
CA ASN A 140 -16.78 10.53 16.23
C ASN A 140 -16.05 10.31 14.91
N ILE A 141 -16.58 10.93 13.86
CA ILE A 141 -16.06 10.82 12.49
C ILE A 141 -14.98 11.85 12.16
N ASN A 142 -14.74 12.82 13.05
CA ASN A 142 -13.79 13.90 12.81
C ASN A 142 -12.35 13.42 13.03
N PRO A 143 -11.42 13.79 12.13
CA PRO A 143 -10.02 13.51 12.36
C PRO A 143 -9.50 14.28 13.58
N ILE A 144 -8.56 13.68 14.31
CA ILE A 144 -7.87 14.35 15.43
C ILE A 144 -6.87 15.38 14.94
N ALA A 145 -6.37 15.20 13.71
CA ALA A 145 -5.50 16.12 13.00
C ALA A 145 -5.74 16.00 11.49
N GLU A 146 -5.77 17.12 10.78
CA GLU A 146 -5.84 17.20 9.33
C GLU A 146 -4.92 18.31 8.84
N ALA A 147 -4.28 18.09 7.70
CA ALA A 147 -3.48 19.11 7.02
C ALA A 147 -3.62 19.01 5.51
N PHE A 148 -3.59 20.16 4.84
CA PHE A 148 -3.54 20.26 3.40
C PHE A 148 -2.11 20.14 2.89
N LEU A 149 -1.98 19.47 1.75
CA LEU A 149 -0.71 19.14 1.14
C LEU A 149 -0.57 19.88 -0.20
N PRO A 150 0.65 20.28 -0.58
CA PRO A 150 0.90 20.97 -1.85
C PRO A 150 0.82 20.03 -3.07
N GLY A 151 0.61 18.73 -2.85
CA GLY A 151 0.65 17.70 -3.88
C GLY A 151 -0.16 16.46 -3.50
N ARG A 152 -0.59 15.68 -4.51
CA ARG A 152 -1.23 14.38 -4.30
C ARG A 152 -0.22 13.40 -3.68
N VAL A 153 -0.66 12.62 -2.70
CA VAL A 153 0.19 11.59 -2.10
C VAL A 153 0.13 10.33 -2.97
N ASN A 154 1.27 9.98 -3.58
CA ASN A 154 1.39 8.77 -4.40
C ASN A 154 1.91 7.58 -3.62
N THR A 155 2.91 7.83 -2.80
CA THR A 155 3.57 6.82 -1.97
C THR A 155 3.78 7.42 -0.59
N ALA A 156 3.64 6.64 0.44
CA ALA A 156 4.02 7.07 1.77
C ALA A 156 4.45 5.90 2.63
N GLN A 157 5.33 6.20 3.57
CA GLN A 157 5.84 5.27 4.57
C GLN A 157 5.67 5.89 5.96
N VAL A 158 5.52 5.02 6.95
CA VAL A 158 5.35 5.41 8.35
C VAL A 158 6.36 4.67 9.20
N ASP A 159 6.92 5.38 10.17
CA ASP A 159 7.87 4.84 11.12
C ASP A 159 7.55 5.34 12.53
N MET A 160 7.67 4.42 13.49
CA MET A 160 7.44 4.68 14.91
C MET A 160 8.78 4.99 15.56
N GLN A 161 9.02 6.25 15.87
CA GLN A 161 10.25 6.70 16.50
C GLN A 161 10.01 7.03 17.98
N GLU A 162 11.10 7.14 18.76
CA GLU A 162 11.01 7.53 20.18
C GLU A 162 10.27 8.86 20.38
N ASP A 163 10.37 9.75 19.39
CA ASP A 163 9.83 11.10 19.39
C ASP A 163 8.40 11.21 18.82
N GLY A 164 7.82 10.10 18.32
CA GLY A 164 6.46 10.07 17.78
C GLY A 164 6.32 9.33 16.45
N ILE A 165 5.17 9.54 15.82
CA ILE A 165 4.83 8.98 14.51
C ILE A 165 5.46 9.86 13.44
N VAL A 166 6.38 9.31 12.65
CA VAL A 166 7.00 10.00 11.51
C VAL A 166 6.42 9.43 10.22
N LEU A 167 6.04 10.32 9.33
CA LEU A 167 5.46 10.01 8.03
C LEU A 167 6.36 10.61 6.96
N ALA A 168 6.65 9.85 5.91
CA ALA A 168 7.29 10.35 4.71
C ALA A 168 6.29 10.24 3.56
N LEU A 169 5.95 11.37 2.95
CA LEU A 169 4.92 11.51 1.93
C LEU A 169 5.54 11.90 0.59
N GLY A 170 5.41 11.05 -0.42
CA GLY A 170 5.86 11.30 -1.78
C GLY A 170 4.77 12.09 -2.51
N LEU A 171 5.06 13.36 -2.79
CA LEU A 171 4.09 14.31 -3.33
C LEU A 171 4.27 14.50 -4.83
N ASP A 172 3.17 14.39 -5.55
CA ASP A 172 3.06 14.79 -6.95
C ASP A 172 2.77 16.28 -7.08
N GLY A 173 3.43 16.93 -8.03
CA GLY A 173 3.24 18.35 -8.34
C GLY A 173 4.22 18.80 -9.42
N ASN A 174 4.30 20.12 -9.67
CA ASN A 174 5.26 20.70 -10.61
C ASN A 174 6.72 20.41 -10.22
N SER A 175 7.00 20.37 -8.92
CA SER A 175 8.26 19.89 -8.35
C SER A 175 8.00 18.64 -7.52
N THR A 176 8.48 17.49 -7.99
CA THR A 176 8.44 16.26 -7.20
C THR A 176 9.25 16.44 -5.92
N SER A 177 8.63 16.12 -4.79
CA SER A 177 9.26 16.25 -3.48
C SER A 177 8.75 15.19 -2.50
N VAL A 178 9.58 14.92 -1.49
CA VAL A 178 9.21 14.14 -0.32
C VAL A 178 9.02 15.08 0.86
N LEU A 179 7.85 15.03 1.47
CA LEU A 179 7.54 15.73 2.72
C LEU A 179 7.66 14.75 3.88
N VAL A 180 8.59 15.01 4.81
CA VAL A 180 8.67 14.31 6.08
C VAL A 180 7.89 15.12 7.12
N THR A 181 6.90 14.50 7.72
CA THR A 181 6.01 15.12 8.71
C THR A 181 5.87 14.24 9.94
N THR A 182 5.39 14.80 11.05
CA THR A 182 5.10 14.05 12.27
C THR A 182 3.81 14.52 12.90
N LEU A 183 3.09 13.60 13.54
CA LEU A 183 1.98 13.95 14.42
C LEU A 183 2.55 14.40 15.77
N GLN A 184 2.06 15.48 16.35
CA GLN A 184 2.42 15.91 17.71
C GLN A 184 1.18 16.38 18.47
N MET A 185 1.20 16.23 19.80
CA MET A 185 0.22 16.87 20.67
C MET A 185 0.77 18.20 21.20
N ARG A 186 0.13 19.32 20.86
CA ARG A 186 0.43 20.66 21.38
C ARG A 186 -0.83 21.28 21.97
N HIS A 187 -0.75 21.79 23.19
CA HIS A 187 -1.90 22.41 23.88
C HIS A 187 -3.17 21.52 23.89
N ASN A 188 -3.01 20.21 24.10
CA ASN A 188 -4.08 19.19 24.04
C ASN A 188 -4.77 19.04 22.66
N LYS A 189 -4.14 19.50 21.58
CA LYS A 189 -4.60 19.30 20.20
C LYS A 189 -3.54 18.55 19.42
N PHE A 190 -3.95 17.61 18.58
CA PHE A 190 -3.05 16.94 17.64
C PHE A 190 -2.87 17.78 16.39
N GLU A 191 -1.62 17.98 15.98
CA GLU A 191 -1.25 18.78 14.81
C GLU A 191 -0.15 18.05 14.02
N LEU A 192 -0.15 18.25 12.70
CA LEU A 192 0.88 17.72 11.81
C LEU A 192 1.94 18.77 11.53
N HIS A 193 3.19 18.39 11.72
CA HIS A 193 4.34 19.29 11.60
C HIS A 193 5.33 18.80 10.56
N GLU A 194 5.73 19.71 9.67
CA GLU A 194 6.85 19.47 8.74
C GLU A 194 8.16 19.32 9.51
N LEU A 195 8.86 18.21 9.25
CA LEU A 195 10.19 17.92 9.78
C LEU A 195 11.28 18.21 8.75
N ALA A 196 11.06 17.81 7.51
CA ALA A 196 11.99 18.01 6.41
C ALA A 196 11.26 17.96 5.07
N ARG A 197 11.88 18.55 4.05
CA ARG A 197 11.45 18.49 2.66
C ARG A 197 12.64 18.13 1.79
N ILE A 198 12.51 17.04 1.05
CA ILE A 198 13.55 16.55 0.15
C ILE A 198 13.09 16.81 -1.28
N GLU A 199 13.71 17.80 -1.90
CA GLU A 199 13.41 18.18 -3.28
C GLU A 199 14.05 17.18 -4.26
N HIS A 200 13.44 17.07 -5.45
CA HIS A 200 13.90 16.21 -6.53
C HIS A 200 13.89 14.71 -6.24
N SER A 201 13.39 14.29 -5.09
CA SER A 201 13.13 12.88 -4.76
C SER A 201 11.64 12.60 -4.77
N SER A 202 11.24 11.40 -5.19
CA SER A 202 9.86 10.92 -5.08
C SER A 202 9.81 9.39 -5.00
N HIS A 203 8.61 8.84 -4.81
CA HIS A 203 8.34 7.40 -4.75
C HIS A 203 9.07 6.73 -3.59
N ILE A 204 8.53 6.97 -2.40
CA ILE A 204 9.08 6.52 -1.13
C ILE A 204 8.80 5.04 -0.99
N LEU A 205 9.88 4.27 -0.86
CA LEU A 205 9.84 2.83 -0.68
C LEU A 205 10.24 2.40 0.74
N LEU A 206 10.95 3.26 1.47
CA LEU A 206 11.46 2.99 2.81
C LEU A 206 11.45 4.27 3.66
N LEU A 207 11.06 4.13 4.92
CA LEU A 207 11.34 5.08 6.01
C LEU A 207 11.75 4.25 7.23
N GLU A 208 12.99 4.41 7.68
CA GLU A 208 13.50 3.75 8.89
C GLU A 208 14.46 4.68 9.62
N GLY A 209 14.05 5.15 10.79
CA GLY A 209 14.79 6.14 11.56
C GLY A 209 15.06 7.41 10.74
N PRO A 210 16.33 7.83 10.58
CA PRO A 210 16.68 9.00 9.78
C PRO A 210 16.72 8.74 8.26
N PHE A 211 16.58 7.50 7.80
CA PHE A 211 16.79 7.15 6.41
C PHE A 211 15.48 7.05 5.62
N LEU A 212 15.46 7.70 4.46
CA LEU A 212 14.45 7.56 3.41
C LEU A 212 15.04 6.77 2.25
N GLY A 213 14.32 5.77 1.77
CA GLY A 213 14.59 5.16 0.47
C GLY A 213 13.61 5.65 -0.59
N CYS A 214 14.14 6.26 -1.64
CA CYS A 214 13.35 6.82 -2.75
C CYS A 214 13.72 6.10 -4.06
N ALA A 215 12.72 5.88 -4.92
CA ALA A 215 12.93 5.22 -6.21
C ALA A 215 13.32 6.17 -7.35
N VAL A 216 12.97 7.45 -7.23
CA VAL A 216 13.12 8.43 -8.31
C VAL A 216 13.90 9.65 -7.82
N ARG A 217 14.98 9.99 -8.52
CA ARG A 217 15.80 11.19 -8.31
C ARG A 217 15.81 12.03 -9.58
N THR A 218 15.52 13.32 -9.50
CA THR A 218 15.55 14.26 -10.62
C THR A 218 14.74 13.77 -11.85
N GLY A 219 13.63 13.05 -11.61
CA GLY A 219 12.79 12.48 -12.66
C GLY A 219 13.37 11.25 -13.36
N VAL A 220 14.40 10.62 -12.80
CA VAL A 220 15.01 9.36 -13.28
C VAL A 220 14.82 8.29 -12.22
N ASN A 221 14.49 7.07 -12.63
CA ASN A 221 14.26 5.91 -11.77
C ASN A 221 15.58 5.35 -11.19
N VAL A 222 16.25 6.15 -10.36
CA VAL A 222 17.49 5.79 -9.66
C VAL A 222 17.19 5.65 -8.17
N PRO A 223 17.15 4.41 -7.64
CA PRO A 223 17.01 4.18 -6.22
C PRO A 223 18.15 4.83 -5.44
N HIS A 224 17.83 5.51 -4.36
CA HIS A 224 18.82 6.18 -3.51
C HIS A 224 18.32 6.26 -2.06
N LEU A 225 19.27 6.40 -1.12
CA LEU A 225 18.97 6.68 0.27
C LEU A 225 19.24 8.16 0.59
N VAL A 226 18.41 8.74 1.44
CA VAL A 226 18.57 10.11 1.94
C VAL A 226 18.43 10.10 3.45
N ASN A 227 19.39 10.66 4.17
CA ASN A 227 19.18 11.00 5.57
C ASN A 227 18.38 12.30 5.64
N TRP A 228 17.11 12.20 6.03
CA TRP A 228 16.21 13.36 6.00
C TRP A 228 16.51 14.39 7.09
N LYS A 229 17.29 14.03 8.12
CA LYS A 229 17.64 14.94 9.21
C LYS A 229 18.70 15.96 8.82
N ASP A 230 19.66 15.55 7.98
CA ASP A 230 20.76 16.41 7.52
C ASP A 230 20.77 16.66 6.00
N GLY A 231 19.89 15.99 5.25
CA GLY A 231 19.77 16.09 3.79
C GLY A 231 20.89 15.37 3.03
N THR A 232 21.69 14.53 3.69
CA THR A 232 22.78 13.81 3.02
C THR A 232 22.25 12.66 2.17
N PHE A 233 22.80 12.52 0.96
CA PHE A 233 22.43 11.46 0.01
C PHE A 233 23.48 10.35 0.05
N CYS A 234 23.01 9.10 0.14
CA CYS A 234 23.85 7.92 -0.05
C CYS A 234 23.48 7.29 -1.40
N GLU A 235 24.43 7.32 -2.34
CA GLU A 235 24.23 6.73 -3.66
C GLU A 235 24.32 5.22 -3.58
N ILE A 236 23.33 4.54 -4.16
CA ILE A 236 23.32 3.08 -4.25
C ILE A 236 24.04 2.72 -5.55
N PRO A 237 25.12 1.92 -5.51
CA PRO A 237 25.87 1.59 -6.71
C PRO A 237 24.99 0.78 -7.67
N VAL A 238 25.15 1.05 -8.96
CA VAL A 238 24.50 0.27 -10.00
C VAL A 238 25.13 -1.14 -10.03
N GLN A 239 24.31 -2.18 -9.93
CA GLN A 239 24.78 -3.56 -10.13
C GLN A 239 25.46 -3.70 -11.52
N PRO A 240 26.52 -4.52 -11.66
CA PRO A 240 27.12 -4.84 -12.96
C PRO A 240 26.05 -5.15 -14.03
N GLY A 241 26.00 -4.34 -15.10
CA GLY A 241 24.96 -4.37 -16.13
C GLY A 241 24.60 -2.96 -16.62
N THR A 242 23.80 -2.85 -17.68
CA THR A 242 23.33 -1.55 -18.19
C THR A 242 22.13 -1.06 -17.39
N LEU A 243 22.10 0.23 -17.03
CA LEU A 243 20.92 0.90 -16.44
C LEU A 243 19.68 0.80 -17.33
N GLU A 244 19.89 0.67 -18.64
CA GLU A 244 18.84 0.60 -19.66
C GLU A 244 18.21 -0.79 -19.82
N SER A 245 18.46 -1.74 -18.91
CA SER A 245 17.67 -2.97 -18.94
C SER A 245 16.20 -2.64 -18.62
N PRO A 246 15.21 -3.25 -19.31
CA PRO A 246 13.80 -2.97 -19.08
C PRO A 246 13.37 -3.05 -17.60
N ASP A 247 13.97 -3.97 -16.84
CA ASP A 247 13.68 -4.18 -15.42
C ASP A 247 14.27 -3.10 -14.48
N ARG A 248 15.26 -2.35 -14.95
CA ARG A 248 15.88 -1.23 -14.19
C ARG A 248 15.38 0.13 -14.61
N ALA A 249 14.76 0.21 -15.79
CA ALA A 249 14.15 1.42 -16.28
C ALA A 249 12.97 1.86 -15.40
N SER A 250 12.29 0.94 -14.71
CA SER A 250 11.13 1.17 -13.85
C SER A 250 11.51 1.33 -12.37
N VAL A 251 10.62 1.91 -11.57
CA VAL A 251 10.81 1.97 -10.11
C VAL A 251 10.78 0.56 -9.50
N PRO A 252 11.60 0.30 -8.46
CA PRO A 252 11.49 -0.94 -7.70
C PRO A 252 10.12 -1.10 -7.04
N HIS A 253 9.72 -2.34 -6.76
CA HIS A 253 8.52 -2.63 -5.97
C HIS A 253 8.68 -2.20 -4.52
N LEU A 254 9.88 -2.42 -3.98
CA LEU A 254 10.16 -2.32 -2.55
C LEU A 254 11.64 -2.01 -2.35
N MET A 255 11.91 -1.23 -1.30
CA MET A 255 13.23 -1.05 -0.71
C MET A 255 13.08 -1.28 0.79
N THR A 256 14.00 -2.01 1.39
CA THR A 256 14.00 -2.21 2.84
C THR A 256 15.43 -2.33 3.34
N ILE A 257 15.66 -1.87 4.57
CA ILE A 257 16.95 -2.01 5.24
C ILE A 257 16.73 -2.79 6.54
N SER A 258 17.71 -3.56 6.96
CA SER A 258 17.75 -4.12 8.30
C SER A 258 19.20 -4.38 8.66
N GLU A 259 19.61 -3.91 9.84
CA GLU A 259 21.01 -3.94 10.29
C GLU A 259 21.91 -3.22 9.26
N GLU A 260 22.70 -3.96 8.48
CA GLU A 260 23.56 -3.44 7.41
C GLU A 260 23.19 -4.02 6.04
N ILE A 261 22.00 -4.58 5.89
CA ILE A 261 21.53 -5.21 4.66
C ILE A 261 20.46 -4.32 4.03
N LEU A 262 20.76 -3.78 2.86
CA LEU A 262 19.81 -3.06 2.03
C LEU A 262 19.33 -3.98 0.91
N VAL A 263 18.01 -4.10 0.78
CA VAL A 263 17.37 -4.94 -0.23
C VAL A 263 16.50 -4.08 -1.14
N ILE A 264 16.68 -4.26 -2.46
CA ILE A 264 15.85 -3.63 -3.48
C ILE A 264 15.18 -4.73 -4.30
N VAL A 265 13.85 -4.72 -4.35
CA VAL A 265 13.07 -5.71 -5.09
C VAL A 265 12.59 -5.09 -6.41
N ARG A 266 12.97 -5.71 -7.52
CA ARG A 266 12.56 -5.33 -8.89
C ARG A 266 11.59 -6.35 -9.46
N SER A 267 11.12 -6.11 -10.68
CA SER A 267 10.17 -6.96 -11.39
C SER A 267 10.67 -8.39 -11.61
N THR A 268 11.98 -8.61 -11.76
CA THR A 268 12.56 -9.92 -12.15
C THR A 268 13.68 -10.39 -11.23
N GLY A 269 13.90 -9.69 -10.12
CA GLY A 269 14.94 -10.08 -9.19
C GLY A 269 15.07 -9.17 -7.97
N ILE A 270 15.95 -9.60 -7.08
CA ILE A 270 16.19 -8.98 -5.77
C ILE A 270 17.67 -8.62 -5.70
N GLU A 271 17.96 -7.33 -5.55
CA GLU A 271 19.31 -6.79 -5.40
C GLU A 271 19.62 -6.65 -3.90
N ILE A 272 20.78 -7.15 -3.48
CA ILE A 272 21.22 -7.15 -2.09
C ILE A 272 22.51 -6.35 -2.00
N TYR A 273 22.53 -5.43 -1.05
CA TYR A 273 23.63 -4.52 -0.78
C TYR A 273 24.03 -4.59 0.70
N HIS A 274 25.32 -4.40 0.95
CA HIS A 274 25.81 -4.03 2.26
C HIS A 274 25.73 -2.51 2.38
N CYS A 275 25.02 -2.04 3.39
CA CYS A 275 24.74 -0.65 3.66
C CYS A 275 25.18 -0.33 5.09
N PRO A 276 26.44 0.11 5.28
CA PRO A 276 26.90 0.57 6.57
C PRO A 276 26.01 1.71 7.05
N LEU A 277 25.51 1.64 8.29
CA LEU A 277 24.67 2.70 8.86
C LEU A 277 25.46 4.02 9.07
N SER A 278 26.79 3.95 9.04
CA SER A 278 27.65 5.12 9.01
C SER A 278 27.72 5.70 7.60
N THR A 279 27.38 6.98 7.45
CA THR A 279 27.44 7.71 6.16
C THR A 279 28.85 7.83 5.58
N SER A 280 29.89 7.45 6.33
CA SER A 280 31.30 7.50 5.89
C SER A 280 31.68 6.38 4.92
N GLU A 281 30.98 5.25 4.92
CA GLU A 281 31.32 4.10 4.11
C GLU A 281 30.33 3.95 2.95
N PRO A 282 30.81 3.63 1.72
CA PRO A 282 29.94 3.50 0.57
C PRO A 282 29.09 2.23 0.67
N ILE A 283 27.87 2.30 0.14
CA ILE A 283 27.03 1.12 -0.08
C ILE A 283 27.71 0.21 -1.10
N VAL A 284 27.75 -1.10 -0.85
CA VAL A 284 28.41 -2.09 -1.71
C VAL A 284 27.40 -3.11 -2.21
N PHE A 285 27.37 -3.34 -3.52
CA PHE A 285 26.55 -4.41 -4.11
C PHE A 285 27.13 -5.80 -3.76
N ILE A 286 26.29 -6.69 -3.24
CA ILE A 286 26.71 -8.04 -2.83
C ILE A 286 26.28 -9.07 -3.86
N ARG A 287 24.98 -9.17 -4.16
CA ARG A 287 24.45 -10.14 -5.12
C ARG A 287 23.06 -9.80 -5.63
N HIS A 288 22.67 -10.52 -6.68
CA HIS A 288 21.34 -10.49 -7.27
C HIS A 288 20.73 -11.88 -7.26
N ILE A 289 19.50 -11.99 -6.74
CA ILE A 289 18.72 -13.22 -6.75
C ILE A 289 17.71 -13.09 -7.88
N ALA A 290 17.89 -13.89 -8.93
CA ALA A 290 16.93 -13.94 -10.03
C ALA A 290 15.64 -14.63 -9.55
N THR A 291 14.49 -14.06 -9.87
CA THR A 291 13.18 -14.59 -9.47
C THR A 291 12.28 -14.75 -10.69
N SER A 292 11.13 -15.40 -10.49
CA SER A 292 10.01 -15.23 -11.42
C SER A 292 9.53 -13.76 -11.38
N PRO A 293 8.75 -13.29 -12.38
CA PRO A 293 8.20 -11.94 -12.36
C PRO A 293 7.41 -11.67 -11.07
N ILE A 294 7.91 -10.73 -10.27
CA ILE A 294 7.30 -10.24 -9.04
C ILE A 294 6.30 -9.16 -9.45
N TRP A 295 5.07 -9.27 -8.98
CA TRP A 295 4.02 -8.29 -9.27
C TRP A 295 3.79 -7.33 -8.12
N GLU A 296 3.84 -7.84 -6.89
CA GLU A 296 3.84 -7.02 -5.68
C GLU A 296 4.82 -7.61 -4.68
N ALA A 297 5.40 -6.73 -3.85
CA ALA A 297 6.37 -7.11 -2.84
C ALA A 297 6.15 -6.27 -1.59
N VAL A 298 6.19 -6.93 -0.42
CA VAL A 298 6.13 -6.28 0.88
C VAL A 298 7.21 -6.88 1.77
N ALA A 299 7.95 -6.01 2.46
CA ALA A 299 8.86 -6.43 3.53
C ALA A 299 8.13 -6.39 4.86
N THR A 300 8.49 -7.32 5.72
CA THR A 300 8.19 -7.23 7.14
C THR A 300 9.47 -6.88 7.86
N SER A 301 9.52 -5.68 8.43
CA SER A 301 10.61 -5.29 9.32
C SER A 301 10.30 -5.89 10.69
N ARG A 302 11.08 -6.91 11.09
CA ARG A 302 11.04 -7.39 12.47
C ARG A 302 12.13 -6.70 13.27
N ALA A 303 11.76 -6.28 14.48
CA ALA A 303 12.68 -5.88 15.55
C ALA A 303 13.55 -7.04 16.09
N SER A 304 13.64 -8.17 15.40
CA SER A 304 14.42 -9.34 15.82
C SER A 304 15.55 -9.59 14.84
N SER A 305 16.72 -9.97 15.35
CA SER A 305 17.97 -10.30 14.64
C SER A 305 17.91 -11.50 13.67
N GLN A 306 16.74 -11.79 13.09
CA GLN A 306 16.45 -12.97 12.26
C GLN A 306 16.43 -12.67 10.76
N GLY A 307 16.74 -11.44 10.36
CA GLY A 307 16.76 -11.02 8.96
C GLY A 307 15.44 -10.43 8.44
N ILE A 308 15.43 -10.13 7.14
CA ILE A 308 14.35 -9.51 6.39
C ILE A 308 13.48 -10.62 5.77
N GLN A 309 12.20 -10.67 6.13
CA GLN A 309 11.22 -11.53 5.46
C GLN A 309 10.45 -10.72 4.41
N LEU A 310 10.57 -11.15 3.16
CA LEU A 310 9.89 -10.60 2.00
C LEU A 310 8.73 -11.52 1.61
N THR A 311 7.60 -10.92 1.26
CA THR A 311 6.43 -11.62 0.71
C THR A 311 6.11 -11.05 -0.65
N PHE A 312 5.79 -11.92 -1.61
CA PHE A 312 5.57 -11.56 -3.01
C PHE A 312 4.27 -12.16 -3.52
N ILE A 313 3.61 -11.42 -4.41
CA ILE A 313 2.71 -12.01 -5.41
C ILE A 313 3.51 -12.18 -6.69
N THR A 314 3.61 -13.41 -7.18
CA THR A 314 4.30 -13.76 -8.43
C THR A 314 3.38 -14.56 -9.34
N ARG A 315 3.91 -14.96 -10.52
CA ARG A 315 3.24 -15.93 -11.41
C ARG A 315 2.99 -17.30 -10.77
N VAL A 316 3.71 -17.66 -9.71
CA VAL A 316 3.54 -18.96 -9.03
C VAL A 316 2.43 -18.88 -7.98
N GLY A 317 2.20 -17.69 -7.41
CA GLY A 317 1.24 -17.43 -6.34
C GLY A 317 1.83 -16.49 -5.30
N LEU A 318 1.48 -16.74 -4.04
CA LEU A 318 2.05 -16.07 -2.88
C LEU A 318 3.35 -16.79 -2.48
N GLU A 319 4.49 -16.09 -2.54
CA GLU A 319 5.80 -16.63 -2.20
C GLU A 319 6.47 -15.80 -1.10
N THR A 320 7.34 -16.42 -0.30
CA THR A 320 8.14 -15.74 0.72
C THR A 320 9.62 -16.02 0.56
N LEU A 321 10.46 -15.05 0.90
CA LEU A 321 11.92 -15.18 0.97
C LEU A 321 12.42 -14.58 2.28
N VAL A 322 13.32 -15.29 2.95
CA VAL A 322 14.04 -14.78 4.13
C VAL A 322 15.46 -14.44 3.72
N ILE A 323 15.90 -13.23 4.06
CA ILE A 323 17.26 -12.75 3.85
C ILE A 323 17.87 -12.45 5.22
N ASP A 324 18.88 -13.20 5.62
CA ASP A 324 19.63 -12.96 6.85
C ASP A 324 21.09 -12.55 6.58
N SER A 325 21.85 -12.31 7.65
CA SER A 325 23.25 -11.88 7.57
C SER A 325 24.17 -12.84 6.83
N ARG A 326 23.81 -14.12 6.68
CA ARG A 326 24.60 -15.09 5.90
C ARG A 326 24.60 -14.76 4.42
N VAL A 327 23.67 -13.94 3.94
CA VAL A 327 23.65 -13.50 2.54
C VAL A 327 24.86 -12.63 2.17
N LEU A 328 25.50 -12.02 3.17
CA LEU A 328 26.72 -11.23 2.99
C LEU A 328 27.93 -12.14 2.68
N ASP A 329 27.90 -13.41 3.06
CA ASP A 329 28.91 -14.38 2.69
C ASP A 329 28.76 -14.76 1.22
N THR A 330 29.67 -14.27 0.37
CA THR A 330 29.62 -14.48 -1.09
C THR A 330 29.62 -15.96 -1.51
N GLY A 331 30.09 -16.86 -0.65
CA GLY A 331 30.08 -18.32 -0.85
C GLY A 331 28.81 -19.04 -0.42
N SER A 332 27.85 -18.37 0.22
CA SER A 332 26.57 -18.97 0.62
C SER A 332 25.68 -19.22 -0.61
N GLU A 333 24.93 -20.33 -0.59
CA GLU A 333 23.85 -20.55 -1.57
C GLU A 333 22.81 -19.43 -1.45
N PRO A 334 22.24 -18.96 -2.58
CA PRO A 334 21.19 -17.95 -2.53
C PRO A 334 19.98 -18.50 -1.77
N PRO A 335 19.32 -17.68 -0.94
CA PRO A 335 18.15 -18.13 -0.21
C PRO A 335 17.04 -18.53 -1.20
N GLY A 336 16.40 -19.66 -0.92
CA GLY A 336 15.32 -20.20 -1.74
C GLY A 336 13.99 -19.49 -1.46
N MET A 337 13.18 -19.29 -2.50
CA MET A 337 11.80 -18.82 -2.35
C MET A 337 10.90 -19.98 -1.91
N THR A 338 9.99 -19.72 -0.98
CA THR A 338 9.00 -20.70 -0.49
C THR A 338 7.61 -20.30 -0.96
N CYS A 339 6.94 -21.17 -1.71
CA CYS A 339 5.55 -20.96 -2.12
C CYS A 339 4.61 -21.19 -0.94
N VAL A 340 3.90 -20.15 -0.52
CA VAL A 340 2.93 -20.17 0.59
C VAL A 340 1.57 -20.62 0.09
N ALA A 341 1.06 -19.97 -0.97
CA ALA A 341 -0.19 -20.32 -1.63
C ALA A 341 0.02 -20.29 -3.14
N ARG A 342 -0.46 -21.32 -3.84
CA ARG A 342 -0.34 -21.35 -5.30
C ARG A 342 -1.40 -20.46 -5.95
N ALA A 343 -1.01 -19.82 -7.05
CA ALA A 343 -1.97 -19.19 -7.94
C ALA A 343 -2.98 -20.25 -8.43
N PRO A 344 -4.24 -19.87 -8.66
CA PRO A 344 -5.25 -20.80 -9.15
C PRO A 344 -4.86 -21.39 -10.51
N SER A 345 -5.10 -22.68 -10.70
CA SER A 345 -4.78 -23.36 -11.97
C SER A 345 -5.94 -23.21 -12.95
N CYS A 346 -5.62 -22.92 -14.22
CA CYS A 346 -6.65 -22.91 -15.25
C CYS A 346 -7.01 -24.32 -15.68
N GLY A 347 -8.29 -24.67 -15.65
CA GLY A 347 -8.78 -25.90 -16.29
C GLY A 347 -8.53 -25.94 -17.81
N CYS A 348 -8.23 -24.80 -18.43
CA CYS A 348 -7.92 -24.68 -19.85
C CYS A 348 -6.47 -25.02 -20.22
N CYS A 349 -5.55 -25.02 -19.25
CA CYS A 349 -4.14 -25.32 -19.46
C CYS A 349 -3.77 -26.56 -18.65
N GLY A 350 -2.89 -27.42 -19.18
CA GLY A 350 -2.37 -28.53 -18.40
C GLY A 350 -1.62 -28.03 -17.14
N PRO A 351 -1.39 -28.88 -16.12
CA PRO A 351 -0.80 -28.48 -14.84
C PRO A 351 0.61 -27.88 -14.93
N SER A 352 1.28 -28.02 -16.08
CA SER A 352 2.60 -27.46 -16.37
C SER A 352 2.58 -26.14 -17.16
N THR A 353 1.41 -25.71 -17.63
CA THR A 353 1.26 -24.52 -18.48
C THR A 353 0.46 -23.45 -17.75
N THR A 354 1.06 -22.28 -17.60
CA THR A 354 0.42 -21.10 -17.03
C THR A 354 -0.53 -20.48 -18.05
N CYS A 355 -1.80 -20.34 -17.67
CA CYS A 355 -2.77 -19.66 -18.51
C CYS A 355 -2.67 -18.16 -18.30
N ASP A 356 -2.26 -17.41 -19.33
CA ASP A 356 -2.28 -15.94 -19.27
C ASP A 356 -3.69 -15.40 -18.98
N TYR A 357 -4.74 -16.06 -19.47
CA TYR A 357 -6.14 -15.64 -19.28
C TYR A 357 -6.55 -15.60 -17.80
N ILE A 358 -6.13 -16.56 -16.96
CA ILE A 358 -6.45 -16.52 -15.53
C ILE A 358 -5.80 -15.31 -14.86
N TYR A 359 -4.57 -14.99 -15.21
CA TYR A 359 -3.92 -13.79 -14.67
C TYR A 359 -4.55 -12.49 -15.18
N HIS A 360 -5.31 -12.54 -16.26
CA HIS A 360 -6.12 -11.43 -16.75
C HIS A 360 -7.55 -11.42 -16.21
N SER A 361 -7.99 -12.44 -15.47
CA SER A 361 -9.39 -12.58 -15.04
C SER A 361 -9.59 -12.86 -13.55
N ALA A 362 -8.56 -13.32 -12.84
CA ALA A 362 -8.55 -13.53 -11.40
C ALA A 362 -7.61 -12.48 -10.77
N PRO A 363 -8.13 -11.31 -10.34
CA PRO A 363 -7.31 -10.28 -9.74
C PRO A 363 -6.67 -10.77 -8.44
N TRP A 364 -5.39 -10.47 -8.29
CA TRP A 364 -4.66 -10.53 -7.03
C TRP A 364 -3.97 -9.18 -6.91
N TYR A 365 -4.36 -8.32 -5.96
CA TYR A 365 -3.73 -7.01 -5.82
C TYR A 365 -3.83 -6.46 -4.39
N GLY A 366 -2.99 -5.48 -4.08
CA GLY A 366 -2.99 -4.81 -2.78
C GLY A 366 -2.42 -5.67 -1.65
N LEU A 367 -1.38 -6.46 -1.92
CA LEU A 367 -0.66 -7.22 -0.92
C LEU A 367 -0.27 -6.33 0.26
N CYS A 368 -0.69 -6.75 1.45
CA CYS A 368 -0.33 -6.19 2.72
C CYS A 368 0.14 -7.32 3.63
N VAL A 369 1.08 -7.04 4.52
CA VAL A 369 1.57 -8.00 5.50
C VAL A 369 1.51 -7.35 6.88
N GLY A 370 0.96 -8.09 7.85
CA GLY A 370 0.85 -7.60 9.22
C GLY A 370 2.23 -7.31 9.82
N SER A 371 2.27 -6.44 10.83
CA SER A 371 3.50 -5.92 11.43
C SER A 371 4.44 -6.99 12.01
N THR A 372 3.95 -8.19 12.32
CA THR A 372 4.77 -9.31 12.82
C THR A 372 5.24 -10.26 11.72
N GLY A 373 4.71 -10.11 10.50
CA GLY A 373 5.00 -10.94 9.33
C GLY A 373 4.44 -12.35 9.41
N ARG A 374 3.41 -12.60 10.23
CA ARG A 374 2.82 -13.93 10.39
C ARG A 374 1.56 -14.12 9.56
N GLN A 375 0.98 -13.05 9.05
CA GLN A 375 -0.18 -13.06 8.18
C GLN A 375 -0.04 -12.00 7.11
N CYS A 376 -0.63 -12.29 5.96
CA CYS A 376 -0.77 -11.35 4.87
C CYS A 376 -2.23 -11.29 4.42
N MET A 377 -2.55 -10.23 3.70
CA MET A 377 -3.86 -9.99 3.13
C MET A 377 -3.72 -9.38 1.74
N TRP A 378 -4.58 -9.76 0.81
CA TRP A 378 -4.67 -9.20 -0.53
C TRP A 378 -6.13 -9.19 -0.99
N VAL A 379 -6.46 -8.45 -2.05
CA VAL A 379 -7.76 -8.57 -2.70
C VAL A 379 -7.68 -9.64 -3.76
N SER A 380 -8.63 -10.57 -3.73
CA SER A 380 -8.80 -11.61 -4.74
C SER A 380 -10.22 -11.61 -5.27
N VAL A 381 -10.47 -12.31 -6.38
CA VAL A 381 -11.82 -12.75 -6.72
C VAL A 381 -11.98 -14.20 -6.28
N ALA A 382 -13.02 -14.48 -5.51
CA ALA A 382 -13.30 -15.83 -5.05
C ALA A 382 -13.65 -16.74 -6.25
N GLU A 383 -12.95 -17.87 -6.36
CA GLU A 383 -13.21 -18.94 -7.33
C GLU A 383 -14.54 -19.65 -7.01
N ASP A 384 -15.67 -19.02 -7.32
CA ASP A 384 -16.86 -19.78 -7.60
C ASP A 384 -16.79 -20.18 -9.07
N LEU A 385 -16.10 -21.29 -9.36
CA LEU A 385 -15.75 -21.80 -10.70
C LEU A 385 -16.97 -21.98 -11.65
N GLY A 386 -18.19 -21.81 -11.15
CA GLY A 386 -19.42 -21.82 -11.94
C GLY A 386 -20.02 -20.44 -12.27
N ASN A 387 -19.65 -19.36 -11.56
CA ASN A 387 -20.36 -18.09 -11.64
C ASN A 387 -19.45 -16.97 -12.18
N ARG A 388 -19.76 -16.48 -13.39
CA ARG A 388 -18.94 -15.47 -14.12
C ARG A 388 -18.91 -14.08 -13.47
N ARG A 389 -19.51 -13.89 -12.29
CA ARG A 389 -19.68 -12.59 -11.62
C ARG A 389 -19.26 -12.64 -10.15
N SER A 390 -18.11 -13.23 -9.86
CA SER A 390 -17.57 -13.20 -8.50
C SER A 390 -17.14 -11.77 -8.14
N SER A 391 -17.74 -11.22 -7.08
CA SER A 391 -17.30 -9.94 -6.51
C SER A 391 -15.93 -10.09 -5.86
N PRO A 392 -15.05 -9.07 -5.91
CA PRO A 392 -13.79 -9.10 -5.18
C PRO A 392 -14.04 -9.27 -3.68
N CYS A 393 -13.15 -10.01 -3.03
CA CYS A 393 -13.14 -10.27 -1.60
C CYS A 393 -11.74 -9.99 -1.04
N LEU A 394 -11.66 -9.74 0.27
CA LEU A 394 -10.37 -9.77 0.95
C LEU A 394 -9.98 -11.22 1.18
N VAL A 395 -8.71 -11.54 1.00
CA VAL A 395 -8.16 -12.87 1.22
C VAL A 395 -6.98 -12.74 2.16
N SER A 396 -6.89 -13.65 3.12
CA SER A 396 -5.79 -13.68 4.08
C SER A 396 -5.13 -15.06 4.11
N ALA A 397 -3.83 -15.09 4.40
CA ALA A 397 -3.09 -16.32 4.59
C ALA A 397 -2.06 -16.18 5.71
N ARG A 398 -1.83 -17.28 6.44
CA ARG A 398 -0.73 -17.38 7.41
C ARG A 398 0.59 -17.56 6.65
N LEU A 399 1.59 -16.78 7.04
CA LEU A 399 2.95 -16.88 6.54
C LEU A 399 3.77 -17.84 7.41
N PRO A 400 4.69 -18.62 6.83
CA PRO A 400 5.59 -19.45 7.60
C PRO A 400 6.48 -18.60 8.51
N PRO A 401 6.77 -19.07 9.74
CA PRO A 401 7.76 -18.40 10.56
C PRO A 401 9.13 -18.52 9.90
N VAL A 402 9.96 -17.47 10.04
CA VAL A 402 11.31 -17.36 9.47
C VAL A 402 12.19 -18.60 9.69
N THR A 403 12.05 -19.25 10.85
CA THR A 403 12.85 -20.41 11.27
C THR A 403 12.13 -21.76 11.10
N GLY A 404 10.92 -21.76 10.54
CA GLY A 404 10.10 -22.97 10.41
C GLY A 404 10.38 -23.73 9.12
N GLY A 405 10.18 -25.06 9.16
CA GLY A 405 10.04 -25.85 7.94
C GLY A 405 8.81 -25.41 7.13
N PRO A 406 8.68 -25.86 5.87
CA PRO A 406 7.51 -25.54 5.04
C PRO A 406 6.23 -25.91 5.79
N LEU A 407 5.29 -24.97 5.88
CA LEU A 407 3.94 -25.25 6.37
C LEU A 407 3.26 -26.22 5.40
N ASP A 408 2.56 -27.23 5.93
CA ASP A 408 1.55 -27.96 5.17
C ASP A 408 0.60 -26.92 4.58
N SER A 409 0.54 -26.82 3.25
CA SER A 409 -0.19 -25.84 2.42
C SER A 409 -0.87 -24.71 3.20
N ALA A 410 -0.32 -23.49 3.15
CA ALA A 410 -0.90 -22.37 3.88
C ALA A 410 -2.39 -22.22 3.53
N GLN A 411 -3.23 -22.24 4.56
CA GLN A 411 -4.66 -22.12 4.40
C GLN A 411 -5.00 -20.66 4.09
N VAL A 412 -5.70 -20.49 2.97
CA VAL A 412 -6.17 -19.22 2.44
C VAL A 412 -7.62 -19.05 2.87
N VAL A 413 -7.93 -17.94 3.54
CA VAL A 413 -9.27 -17.63 4.04
C VAL A 413 -9.82 -16.44 3.25
N SER A 414 -10.99 -16.61 2.65
CA SER A 414 -11.70 -15.55 1.91
C SER A 414 -12.72 -14.86 2.80
N TRP A 415 -12.77 -13.54 2.72
CA TRP A 415 -13.68 -12.66 3.46
C TRP A 415 -14.66 -12.04 2.47
N PRO A 416 -15.84 -12.65 2.28
CA PRO A 416 -16.84 -12.05 1.41
C PRO A 416 -17.25 -10.70 1.98
N ILE A 417 -17.27 -9.70 1.11
CA ILE A 417 -17.76 -8.36 1.41
C ILE A 417 -19.10 -8.21 0.71
N ASN A 418 -20.11 -7.68 1.41
CA ASN A 418 -21.42 -7.46 0.83
C ASN A 418 -21.41 -6.15 0.01
N PRO A 419 -21.45 -6.22 -1.33
CA PRO A 419 -21.30 -5.04 -2.18
C PRO A 419 -22.41 -3.99 -2.00
N GLU A 420 -23.55 -4.35 -1.40
CA GLU A 420 -24.65 -3.41 -1.11
C GLU A 420 -24.31 -2.48 0.06
N TYR A 421 -23.78 -3.03 1.16
CA TYR A 421 -23.59 -2.31 2.44
C TYR A 421 -22.15 -1.96 2.74
N ASP A 422 -21.23 -2.69 2.13
CA ASP A 422 -19.81 -2.51 2.31
C ASP A 422 -19.21 -1.72 1.14
N MET A 423 -17.94 -1.40 1.28
CA MET A 423 -17.22 -0.69 0.24
C MET A 423 -17.07 -1.49 -1.05
N ALA A 424 -16.90 -0.76 -2.15
CA ALA A 424 -16.52 -1.33 -3.43
C ALA A 424 -15.03 -1.74 -3.41
N LEU A 425 -14.75 -3.02 -3.14
CA LEU A 425 -13.39 -3.57 -3.28
C LEU A 425 -12.90 -3.58 -4.73
N TRP A 426 -13.77 -3.48 -5.73
CA TRP A 426 -13.35 -3.28 -7.12
C TRP A 426 -12.83 -1.86 -7.39
N ALA A 427 -13.01 -0.92 -6.45
CA ALA A 427 -12.75 0.50 -6.62
C ALA A 427 -11.32 0.93 -6.24
N LEU A 428 -10.31 0.16 -6.64
CA LEU A 428 -8.89 0.38 -6.31
C LEU A 428 -8.67 0.58 -4.79
N PRO A 429 -9.01 -0.41 -3.95
CA PRO A 429 -8.90 -0.29 -2.51
C PRO A 429 -7.45 -0.09 -2.05
N ARG A 430 -7.28 0.78 -1.07
CA ARG A 430 -6.09 0.90 -0.23
C ARG A 430 -6.46 0.33 1.12
N PHE A 431 -5.69 -0.61 1.65
CA PHE A 431 -5.94 -1.14 2.97
C PHE A 431 -4.67 -1.40 3.76
N ASP A 432 -4.89 -1.53 5.05
CA ASP A 432 -3.91 -1.96 6.02
C ASP A 432 -4.62 -2.76 7.11
N PHE A 433 -3.88 -3.59 7.83
CA PHE A 433 -4.46 -4.40 8.89
C PHE A 433 -3.47 -4.70 10.02
N ASP A 434 -4.00 -4.71 11.24
CA ASP A 434 -3.31 -5.19 12.42
C ASP A 434 -3.70 -6.65 12.63
N GLU A 435 -2.82 -7.57 12.24
CA GLU A 435 -3.03 -9.03 12.36
C GLU A 435 -3.17 -9.50 13.81
N ALA A 436 -2.51 -8.81 14.74
CA ALA A 436 -2.47 -9.19 16.15
C ALA A 436 -3.77 -8.81 16.83
N LEU A 437 -4.26 -7.59 16.57
CA LEU A 437 -5.56 -7.17 17.04
C LEU A 437 -6.70 -7.68 16.16
N GLY A 438 -6.47 -8.17 14.93
CA GLY A 438 -7.54 -8.60 14.05
C GLY A 438 -8.41 -7.44 13.55
N THR A 439 -7.77 -6.32 13.21
CA THR A 439 -8.43 -5.09 12.76
C THR A 439 -7.98 -4.78 11.34
N THR A 440 -8.92 -4.44 10.46
CA THR A 440 -8.63 -4.09 9.06
C THR A 440 -9.29 -2.77 8.72
N VAL A 441 -8.57 -1.90 8.03
CA VAL A 441 -9.11 -0.64 7.53
C VAL A 441 -8.91 -0.61 6.03
N VAL A 442 -9.97 -0.30 5.30
CA VAL A 442 -9.94 -0.25 3.85
C VAL A 442 -10.58 1.05 3.38
N GLY A 443 -9.90 1.73 2.46
CA GLY A 443 -10.37 2.93 1.78
C GLY A 443 -10.39 2.71 0.27
N ASN A 444 -11.13 3.51 -0.50
CA ASN A 444 -11.15 3.39 -1.95
C ASN A 444 -11.20 4.73 -2.70
N CYS A 445 -11.24 4.66 -4.04
CA CYS A 445 -11.26 5.86 -4.87
C CYS A 445 -12.56 6.68 -4.80
N PHE A 446 -13.62 6.18 -4.15
CA PHE A 446 -14.86 6.93 -3.86
C PHE A 446 -14.85 7.60 -2.50
N GLY A 447 -13.73 7.55 -1.78
CA GLY A 447 -13.65 8.09 -0.43
C GLY A 447 -14.51 7.33 0.57
N GLU A 448 -14.83 6.06 0.30
CA GLU A 448 -15.36 5.16 1.33
C GLU A 448 -14.18 4.69 2.18
N LEU A 449 -14.31 4.74 3.51
CA LEU A 449 -13.31 4.27 4.48
C LEU A 449 -14.01 3.44 5.56
N ASP A 450 -13.93 2.12 5.47
CA ASP A 450 -14.54 1.23 6.46
C ASP A 450 -13.50 0.57 7.36
N PHE A 451 -13.97 0.25 8.57
CA PHE A 451 -13.24 -0.38 9.64
C PHE A 451 -13.90 -1.72 9.92
N TYR A 452 -13.10 -2.78 9.91
CA TYR A 452 -13.52 -4.14 10.17
C TYR A 452 -12.81 -4.67 11.41
N ASP A 453 -13.56 -5.37 12.25
CA ASP A 453 -13.11 -5.93 13.52
C ASP A 453 -13.46 -7.42 13.58
N LEU A 454 -12.47 -8.29 13.83
CA LEU A 454 -12.72 -9.70 14.03
C LEU A 454 -13.51 -10.01 15.31
N ASP A 455 -13.49 -9.18 16.35
CA ASP A 455 -13.97 -9.51 17.69
C ASP A 455 -14.89 -8.49 18.40
N GLU A 456 -15.47 -7.52 17.67
CA GLU A 456 -16.49 -6.53 18.12
C GLU A 456 -16.16 -5.73 19.42
N HIS A 457 -15.01 -5.98 20.04
CA HIS A 457 -14.58 -5.50 21.34
C HIS A 457 -13.18 -4.90 21.27
N LEU A 458 -12.86 -4.21 20.17
CA LEU A 458 -11.56 -3.58 19.98
C LEU A 458 -11.26 -2.51 21.03
N LYS A 459 -12.28 -1.75 21.48
CA LYS A 459 -12.13 -0.55 22.30
C LYS A 459 -11.18 -0.74 23.49
N PRO A 460 -11.38 -1.70 24.43
CA PRO A 460 -10.49 -1.88 25.59
C PRO A 460 -9.01 -2.12 25.25
N CYS A 461 -8.69 -2.61 24.06
CA CYS A 461 -7.32 -2.89 23.61
C CYS A 461 -6.62 -1.68 22.98
N LEU A 462 -7.35 -0.63 22.59
CA LEU A 462 -6.72 0.53 21.95
C LEU A 462 -5.84 1.36 22.91
N TRP A 463 -5.91 1.11 24.23
CA TRP A 463 -4.99 1.68 25.23
C TRP A 463 -3.61 0.99 25.28
N LEU A 464 -3.36 0.01 24.41
CA LEU A 464 -2.09 -0.71 24.37
C LEU A 464 -0.94 0.18 23.91
N SER A 465 -1.20 0.98 22.88
CA SER A 465 -0.34 2.09 22.51
C SER A 465 -0.35 3.09 23.65
N ARG A 466 0.78 3.23 24.36
CA ARG A 466 1.00 4.46 25.12
C ARG A 466 0.91 5.59 24.13
N ASP A 467 0.22 6.67 24.48
CA ASP A 467 0.40 7.92 23.75
C ASP A 467 1.91 8.08 23.55
N PRO A 468 2.39 8.18 22.28
CA PRO A 468 3.80 8.37 22.01
C PRO A 468 4.31 9.41 22.98
N PHE A 469 5.51 9.24 23.55
CA PHE A 469 6.05 10.26 24.43
C PHE A 469 6.22 11.53 23.59
N TRP A 470 5.18 12.37 23.56
CA TRP A 470 5.12 13.64 22.88
C TRP A 470 5.99 14.58 23.69
N ARG A 471 7.29 14.33 23.73
CA ARG A 471 8.25 15.27 24.30
C ARG A 471 7.99 16.58 23.56
N SER A 472 7.83 17.67 24.32
CA SER A 472 7.85 19.00 23.75
C SER A 472 9.24 19.18 23.16
N ILE A 473 9.43 18.77 21.91
CA ILE A 473 10.67 19.01 21.17
C ILE A 473 10.59 20.47 20.77
N ASP A 474 10.89 21.35 21.72
CA ASP A 474 11.02 22.79 21.52
C ASP A 474 12.27 23.12 20.67
N LEU A 475 13.08 22.11 20.34
CA LEU A 475 14.42 22.26 19.76
C LEU A 475 14.47 22.32 18.23
N LEU A 476 13.36 22.11 17.52
CA LEU A 476 13.31 22.29 16.07
C LEU A 476 12.25 23.34 15.71
N PRO A 477 12.56 24.35 14.88
CA PRO A 477 11.54 25.23 14.32
C PRO A 477 10.67 24.42 13.37
N LYS A 478 9.62 23.80 13.90
CA LYS A 478 8.69 22.96 13.13
C LYS A 478 7.55 23.83 12.61
N GLN A 479 7.46 23.97 11.29
CA GLN A 479 6.32 24.62 10.63
C GLN A 479 5.10 23.70 10.75
N ILE A 480 4.02 24.23 11.31
CA ILE A 480 2.71 23.55 11.29
C ILE A 480 2.28 23.46 9.82
N LEU A 481 1.85 22.27 9.38
CA LEU A 481 1.30 22.12 8.03
C LEU A 481 0.02 22.94 7.89
N SER A 482 -0.29 23.37 6.66
CA SER A 482 -1.42 24.26 6.43
C SER A 482 -2.75 23.60 6.83
N GLU A 483 -3.47 24.24 7.75
CA GLU A 483 -4.88 23.92 8.03
C GLU A 483 -5.83 24.55 7.01
N SER A 484 -5.33 25.48 6.20
CA SER A 484 -6.08 26.08 5.09
C SER A 484 -5.87 25.29 3.79
N PRO A 485 -6.92 25.17 2.94
CA PRO A 485 -6.80 24.55 1.62
C PRO A 485 -5.65 25.14 0.81
N ILE A 486 -4.73 24.28 0.36
CA ILE A 486 -3.69 24.65 -0.60
C ILE A 486 -4.17 24.16 -1.98
N PRO A 487 -4.40 25.06 -2.94
CA PRO A 487 -4.67 24.67 -4.31
C PRO A 487 -3.52 23.81 -4.82
N LEU A 488 -3.84 22.63 -5.35
CA LEU A 488 -2.88 21.81 -6.04
C LEU A 488 -2.39 22.56 -7.28
N ASP A 489 -1.07 22.63 -7.43
CA ASP A 489 -0.44 23.11 -8.67
C ASP A 489 -0.46 21.99 -9.71
N ILE A 490 -1.66 21.42 -9.91
CA ILE A 490 -2.01 20.45 -10.92
C ILE A 490 -2.90 21.21 -11.89
N LEU A 491 -2.52 21.23 -13.17
CA LEU A 491 -3.29 21.94 -14.17
C LEU A 491 -4.71 21.36 -14.29
N PRO A 492 -5.72 22.21 -14.58
CA PRO A 492 -7.10 21.77 -14.74
C PRO A 492 -7.19 20.69 -15.81
N GLN A 493 -7.97 19.64 -15.56
CA GLN A 493 -8.12 18.54 -16.53
C GLN A 493 -9.00 18.97 -17.72
N PRO A 494 -8.65 18.54 -18.95
CA PRO A 494 -9.50 18.73 -20.12
C PRO A 494 -10.67 17.74 -20.11
N VAL A 495 -11.75 18.02 -19.36
CA VAL A 495 -13.02 17.28 -19.52
C VAL A 495 -14.12 18.28 -19.79
N ALA A 496 -14.69 18.23 -21.01
CA ALA A 496 -15.80 19.10 -21.44
C ALA A 496 -15.54 20.60 -21.21
N LEU A 497 -14.27 20.97 -21.19
CA LEU A 497 -13.82 22.35 -21.09
C LEU A 497 -14.20 23.07 -22.40
N ALA A 498 -14.66 24.32 -22.28
CA ALA A 498 -14.72 25.19 -23.45
C ALA A 498 -13.32 25.21 -24.10
N THR A 499 -13.26 25.30 -25.43
CA THR A 499 -12.02 25.24 -26.23
C THR A 499 -10.89 26.11 -25.64
N GLU A 500 -11.22 27.28 -25.10
CA GLU A 500 -10.28 28.19 -24.42
C GLU A 500 -9.62 27.56 -23.17
N SER A 501 -10.39 26.89 -22.32
CA SER A 501 -9.86 26.23 -21.12
C SER A 501 -9.10 24.93 -21.42
N PHE A 502 -9.38 24.30 -22.57
CA PHE A 502 -8.57 23.18 -23.07
C PHE A 502 -7.16 23.67 -23.44
N HIS A 503 -7.05 24.74 -24.24
CA HIS A 503 -5.77 25.33 -24.60
C HIS A 503 -4.92 25.71 -23.38
N ASP A 504 -5.52 26.31 -22.35
CA ASP A 504 -4.80 26.63 -21.11
C ASP A 504 -4.27 25.37 -20.42
N SER A 505 -5.11 24.31 -20.35
CA SER A 505 -4.73 23.04 -19.73
C SER A 505 -3.65 22.30 -20.50
N THR A 506 -3.59 22.41 -21.83
CA THR A 506 -2.60 21.70 -22.68
C THR A 506 -1.46 22.58 -23.17
N SER A 507 -1.41 23.87 -22.79
CA SER A 507 -0.38 24.84 -23.22
C SER A 507 1.05 24.42 -22.91
N HIS A 508 1.21 23.56 -21.92
CA HIS A 508 2.48 22.98 -21.48
C HIS A 508 2.80 21.64 -22.15
N TRP A 509 1.94 21.14 -23.03
CA TRP A 509 2.22 19.96 -23.85
C TRP A 509 3.13 20.36 -25.01
N SER A 510 3.86 19.39 -25.56
CA SER A 510 4.80 19.64 -26.66
C SER A 510 5.96 20.61 -26.33
N GLN A 511 6.44 20.59 -25.08
CA GLN A 511 7.58 21.42 -24.63
C GLN A 511 8.88 21.18 -25.40
N ASP A 512 9.07 19.96 -25.92
CA ASP A 512 10.37 19.55 -26.46
C ASP A 512 10.53 19.83 -27.95
N GLN A 513 9.64 20.62 -28.58
CA GLN A 513 9.71 21.05 -29.99
C GLN A 513 10.11 19.90 -30.94
N LEU A 514 9.27 18.87 -31.03
CA LEU A 514 9.42 17.75 -31.98
C LEU A 514 9.03 18.16 -33.42
N GLU A 515 9.47 19.34 -33.87
CA GLU A 515 9.00 20.03 -35.08
C GLU A 515 9.35 19.30 -36.40
N ASP A 516 10.29 18.35 -36.38
CA ASP A 516 10.73 17.60 -37.57
C ASP A 516 9.78 16.44 -37.98
N LEU A 517 8.64 16.29 -37.32
CA LEU A 517 7.72 15.16 -37.52
C LEU A 517 6.55 15.51 -38.43
N ALA A 518 6.81 15.55 -39.74
CA ALA A 518 5.81 15.93 -40.75
C ALA A 518 4.50 15.11 -40.74
N ALA A 519 4.47 13.92 -40.13
CA ALA A 519 3.29 13.04 -40.03
C ALA A 519 2.61 13.05 -38.64
N TRP A 520 3.05 13.93 -37.75
CA TRP A 520 2.58 14.01 -36.36
C TRP A 520 1.93 15.36 -36.11
N SER A 521 0.83 15.33 -35.37
CA SER A 521 0.10 16.50 -34.91
C SER A 521 0.45 16.81 -33.45
N THR A 522 0.52 18.10 -33.14
CA THR A 522 0.53 18.64 -31.78
C THR A 522 -0.77 19.36 -31.46
N ASP A 523 -1.77 19.28 -32.35
CA ASP A 523 -3.09 19.86 -32.18
C ASP A 523 -3.98 18.96 -31.32
N TRP A 524 -3.81 19.07 -30.02
CA TRP A 524 -4.49 18.20 -29.06
C TRP A 524 -6.01 18.36 -29.03
N GLU A 525 -6.56 19.44 -29.60
CA GLU A 525 -8.02 19.65 -29.66
C GLU A 525 -8.72 18.56 -30.47
N HIS A 526 -8.02 18.01 -31.46
CA HIS A 526 -8.53 16.97 -32.34
C HIS A 526 -8.31 15.56 -31.77
N TYR A 527 -7.45 15.40 -30.76
CA TYR A 527 -7.15 14.11 -30.16
C TYR A 527 -8.28 13.62 -29.24
N ARG A 528 -9.16 12.78 -29.79
CA ARG A 528 -10.38 12.28 -29.13
C ARG A 528 -10.15 11.57 -27.78
N GLN A 529 -8.95 11.07 -27.54
CA GLN A 529 -8.60 10.25 -26.36
C GLN A 529 -7.80 11.02 -25.30
N VAL A 530 -7.79 12.35 -25.38
CA VAL A 530 -7.09 13.21 -24.42
C VAL A 530 -7.46 12.92 -22.95
N HIS A 531 -8.68 12.47 -22.71
CA HIS A 531 -9.18 12.13 -21.38
C HIS A 531 -8.53 10.89 -20.76
N LEU A 532 -7.87 10.02 -21.56
CA LEU A 532 -7.18 8.83 -21.06
C LEU A 532 -5.82 9.13 -20.39
N TRP A 533 -5.45 10.40 -20.25
CA TRP A 533 -4.13 10.85 -19.79
C TRP A 533 -4.17 11.71 -18.53
N GLN A 534 -5.23 11.57 -17.75
CA GLN A 534 -5.60 12.49 -16.67
C GLN A 534 -5.05 12.09 -15.29
N GLY A 535 -4.51 10.88 -15.14
CA GLY A 535 -4.08 10.29 -13.87
C GLY A 535 -5.25 9.78 -13.01
N MET A 536 -6.42 9.62 -13.62
CA MET A 536 -7.60 9.06 -12.98
C MET A 536 -7.49 7.53 -12.90
N PRO A 537 -8.14 6.89 -11.91
CA PRO A 537 -8.30 5.45 -11.88
C PRO A 537 -8.52 4.84 -13.27
N CYS A 538 -7.62 3.93 -13.66
CA CYS A 538 -7.72 3.11 -14.87
C CYS A 538 -7.45 3.80 -16.22
N ASP A 539 -6.95 5.04 -16.22
CA ASP A 539 -6.45 5.67 -17.44
C ASP A 539 -4.97 5.29 -17.74
N TYR A 540 -4.43 5.73 -18.88
CA TYR A 540 -3.06 5.39 -19.28
C TYR A 540 -2.00 5.99 -18.36
N ALA A 541 -2.21 7.20 -17.85
CA ALA A 541 -1.29 7.83 -16.92
C ALA A 541 -1.22 7.06 -15.59
N TRP A 542 -2.37 6.60 -15.10
CA TRP A 542 -2.46 5.71 -13.94
C TRP A 542 -1.76 4.37 -14.22
N LEU A 543 -1.98 3.75 -15.38
CA LEU A 543 -1.31 2.50 -15.76
C LEU A 543 0.22 2.65 -15.83
N LEU A 544 0.72 3.75 -16.40
CA LEU A 544 2.17 3.99 -16.48
C LEU A 544 2.80 4.08 -15.09
N SER A 545 2.15 4.77 -14.17
CA SER A 545 2.60 4.86 -12.78
C SER A 545 2.49 3.51 -12.05
N GLU A 546 1.29 2.92 -12.04
CA GLU A 546 0.96 1.80 -11.16
C GLU A 546 1.30 0.43 -11.74
N ALA A 547 1.34 0.25 -13.06
CA ALA A 547 1.63 -1.03 -13.73
C ALA A 547 3.03 -1.11 -14.34
N PHE A 548 3.59 0.01 -14.81
CA PHE A 548 4.90 0.04 -15.46
C PHE A 548 5.99 0.69 -14.58
N GLY A 549 5.62 1.30 -13.45
CA GLY A 549 6.58 1.91 -12.54
C GLY A 549 7.26 3.15 -13.14
N PHE A 550 6.52 3.95 -13.91
CA PHE A 550 6.97 5.25 -14.41
C PHE A 550 6.06 6.34 -13.85
N PRO A 551 6.30 6.71 -12.59
CA PRO A 551 5.45 7.68 -11.96
C PRO A 551 5.88 9.10 -12.30
N GLY A 552 4.97 10.03 -12.05
CA GLY A 552 5.14 11.44 -12.33
C GLY A 552 4.25 11.91 -13.47
N ARG A 553 4.44 13.18 -13.82
CA ARG A 553 3.57 13.85 -14.78
C ARG A 553 3.80 13.31 -16.19
N VAL A 554 2.72 12.84 -16.81
CA VAL A 554 2.69 12.55 -18.25
C VAL A 554 2.55 13.86 -19.02
N VAL A 555 3.48 14.10 -19.94
CA VAL A 555 3.48 15.28 -20.81
C VAL A 555 3.39 14.80 -22.26
N PRO A 556 2.18 14.76 -22.85
CA PRO A 556 2.00 14.47 -24.27
C PRO A 556 2.87 15.38 -25.15
N GLN A 557 3.50 14.80 -26.17
CA GLN A 557 4.41 15.51 -27.06
C GLN A 557 3.89 15.62 -28.48
N ALA A 558 3.40 14.52 -29.05
CA ALA A 558 2.76 14.52 -30.36
C ALA A 558 1.92 13.24 -30.55
N TYR A 559 0.97 13.25 -31.47
CA TYR A 559 0.20 12.06 -31.87
C TYR A 559 0.12 11.95 -33.40
N SER A 560 -0.16 10.76 -33.92
CA SER A 560 -0.38 10.54 -35.35
C SER A 560 -1.72 9.84 -35.57
N GLU A 561 -2.62 10.55 -36.26
CA GLU A 561 -3.91 10.01 -36.71
C GLU A 561 -3.69 9.35 -38.09
N GLN A 562 -3.59 8.02 -38.12
CA GLN A 562 -3.62 7.15 -39.31
C GLN A 562 -2.96 7.69 -40.59
N CYS A 563 -1.78 7.16 -40.92
CA CYS A 563 -1.35 7.10 -42.33
C CYS A 563 -2.18 6.02 -43.06
N GLU A 564 -2.64 6.30 -44.30
CA GLU A 564 -3.32 5.32 -45.15
C GLU A 564 -2.53 3.99 -45.18
N GLY A 565 -3.10 2.93 -44.58
CA GLY A 565 -2.53 1.58 -44.60
C GLY A 565 -1.98 1.04 -43.27
N GLU A 566 -1.83 1.85 -42.22
CA GLU A 566 -1.52 1.35 -40.87
C GLU A 566 -2.72 1.54 -39.91
N PRO A 567 -3.19 0.47 -39.24
CA PRO A 567 -4.43 0.53 -38.48
C PRO A 567 -4.35 1.27 -37.13
N GLU A 568 -3.16 1.61 -36.63
CA GLU A 568 -2.96 1.95 -35.22
C GLU A 568 -2.57 3.42 -35.00
N GLN A 569 -3.32 4.13 -34.15
CA GLN A 569 -2.94 5.48 -33.70
C GLN A 569 -1.67 5.39 -32.85
N MET A 570 -0.78 6.37 -33.00
CA MET A 570 0.44 6.43 -32.20
C MET A 570 0.50 7.71 -31.37
N LEU A 571 0.96 7.60 -30.14
CA LEU A 571 1.14 8.72 -29.23
C LEU A 571 2.56 8.72 -28.67
N VAL A 572 3.23 9.85 -28.77
CA VAL A 572 4.49 10.12 -28.10
C VAL A 572 4.24 11.05 -26.92
N PHE A 573 4.72 10.66 -25.75
CA PHE A 573 4.63 11.44 -24.53
C PHE A 573 5.93 11.32 -23.72
N ARG A 574 6.09 12.15 -22.70
CA ARG A 574 7.26 12.16 -21.82
C ARG A 574 6.84 11.99 -20.37
N ILE A 575 7.63 11.26 -19.59
CA ILE A 575 7.58 11.25 -18.13
C ILE A 575 9.01 11.50 -17.64
N GLY A 576 9.21 12.59 -16.88
CA GLY A 576 10.54 12.99 -16.44
C GLY A 576 11.50 13.17 -17.62
N GLN A 577 12.64 12.46 -17.59
CA GLN A 577 13.67 12.50 -18.63
C GLN A 577 13.57 11.35 -19.65
N ARG A 578 12.36 10.82 -19.89
CA ARG A 578 12.14 9.69 -20.81
C ARG A 578 10.93 9.91 -21.71
N TYR A 579 11.11 9.63 -23.00
CA TYR A 579 10.02 9.54 -23.97
C TYR A 579 9.41 8.14 -23.98
N PHE A 580 8.14 8.09 -24.36
CA PHE A 580 7.36 6.89 -24.51
C PHE A 580 6.60 6.94 -25.83
N LEU A 581 6.44 5.77 -26.44
CA LEU A 581 5.56 5.53 -27.58
C LEU A 581 4.49 4.54 -27.16
N LEU A 582 3.24 4.97 -27.26
CA LEU A 582 2.07 4.09 -27.21
C LEU A 582 1.58 3.87 -28.64
N THR A 583 1.30 2.61 -28.96
CA THR A 583 0.63 2.21 -30.19
C THR A 583 -0.74 1.63 -29.82
N GLN A 584 -1.80 2.24 -30.31
CA GLN A 584 -3.17 1.87 -29.97
C GLN A 584 -3.48 0.45 -30.47
N GLY A 585 -4.19 -0.35 -29.66
CA GLY A 585 -4.47 -1.77 -29.95
C GLY A 585 -3.51 -2.73 -29.24
N ASP A 586 -2.39 -2.22 -28.73
CA ASP A 586 -1.43 -2.98 -27.95
C ASP A 586 -1.23 -2.35 -26.57
N GLU A 587 -2.31 -2.26 -25.78
CA GLU A 587 -2.34 -1.60 -24.45
C GLU A 587 -1.29 -2.15 -23.45
N ASN A 588 -0.68 -3.29 -23.75
CA ASN A 588 0.34 -3.93 -22.93
C ASN A 588 1.76 -3.46 -23.27
N ILE A 589 1.94 -2.62 -24.28
CA ILE A 589 3.25 -2.40 -24.90
C ILE A 589 3.54 -0.91 -25.02
N PHE A 590 4.23 -0.40 -24.01
CA PHE A 590 4.94 0.86 -24.10
C PHE A 590 6.37 0.61 -24.57
N ARG A 591 6.87 1.50 -25.41
CA ARG A 591 8.30 1.57 -25.74
C ARG A 591 8.85 2.88 -25.22
N THR A 592 10.10 2.89 -24.78
CA THR A 592 10.68 4.07 -24.13
C THR A 592 12.12 4.30 -24.54
N CYS A 593 12.54 5.55 -24.50
CA CYS A 593 13.93 5.94 -24.64
C CYS A 593 14.25 7.16 -23.76
N PRO A 594 15.49 7.26 -23.25
CA PRO A 594 16.00 8.47 -22.61
C PRO A 594 15.96 9.72 -23.52
N VAL A 595 15.74 10.90 -22.92
CA VAL A 595 15.68 12.20 -23.63
C VAL A 595 17.04 12.62 -24.23
N ASP A 596 18.15 12.18 -23.62
CA ASP A 596 19.52 12.56 -23.98
C ASP A 596 20.06 11.88 -25.24
N LEU A 597 19.39 10.82 -25.75
CA LEU A 597 19.78 10.12 -26.98
C LEU A 597 19.59 10.94 -28.28
N GLY A 598 19.10 12.17 -28.18
CA GLY A 598 19.02 13.13 -29.29
C GLY A 598 17.80 12.95 -30.19
N ARG A 599 17.22 14.08 -30.62
CA ARG A 599 15.94 14.12 -31.38
C ARG A 599 15.97 13.35 -32.71
N GLN A 600 17.12 13.32 -33.40
CA GLN A 600 17.23 12.81 -34.76
C GLN A 600 16.99 11.29 -34.90
N ASN A 601 16.97 10.53 -33.79
CA ASN A 601 16.78 9.07 -33.81
C ASN A 601 15.64 8.58 -32.91
N LEU A 602 14.74 9.46 -32.46
CA LEU A 602 13.71 9.12 -31.48
C LEU A 602 12.92 7.86 -31.88
N PHE A 603 12.43 7.76 -33.11
CA PHE A 603 11.67 6.59 -33.58
C PHE A 603 12.52 5.33 -33.78
N THR A 604 13.79 5.48 -34.15
CA THR A 604 14.71 4.34 -34.24
C THR A 604 14.94 3.75 -32.86
N HIS A 605 15.05 4.58 -31.83
CA HIS A 605 15.21 4.14 -30.44
C HIS A 605 13.90 3.67 -29.81
N LEU A 606 12.76 4.29 -30.15
CA LEU A 606 11.44 3.82 -29.75
C LEU A 606 11.07 2.50 -30.43
N ARG A 607 11.84 2.00 -31.42
CA ARG A 607 11.76 0.60 -31.87
C ARG A 607 12.47 -0.39 -30.93
N GLY A 608 13.02 0.10 -29.83
CA GLY A 608 13.69 -0.68 -28.79
C GLY A 608 12.81 -1.71 -28.07
N PRO A 609 13.36 -2.37 -27.03
CA PRO A 609 12.67 -3.43 -26.32
C PRO A 609 11.37 -2.92 -25.69
N LYS A 610 10.34 -3.75 -25.75
CA LYS A 610 9.05 -3.51 -25.11
C LYS A 610 9.25 -3.41 -23.60
N LEU A 611 8.60 -2.43 -22.96
CA LEU A 611 8.56 -2.37 -21.51
C LEU A 611 7.85 -3.60 -20.97
N VAL A 612 8.39 -4.13 -19.89
CA VAL A 612 7.77 -5.20 -19.13
C VAL A 612 6.93 -4.55 -18.05
N THR A 613 5.68 -4.99 -17.93
CA THR A 613 4.82 -4.61 -16.81
C THR A 613 5.50 -5.02 -15.51
N THR A 614 5.80 -4.06 -14.65
CA THR A 614 6.39 -4.35 -13.34
C THR A 614 5.35 -4.88 -12.39
N ARG A 615 4.23 -4.17 -12.25
CA ARG A 615 3.12 -4.50 -11.34
C ARG A 615 1.93 -4.99 -12.13
N ARG A 616 1.92 -6.27 -12.52
CA ARG A 616 0.81 -6.86 -13.28
C ARG A 616 -0.52 -6.80 -12.53
N THR A 617 -0.47 -6.76 -11.19
CA THR A 617 -1.65 -6.61 -10.33
C THR A 617 -2.45 -5.32 -10.62
N ALA A 618 -1.79 -4.23 -11.00
CA ALA A 618 -2.47 -2.97 -11.37
C ALA A 618 -3.35 -3.13 -12.64
N ILE A 619 -2.94 -3.94 -13.60
CA ILE A 619 -3.75 -4.26 -14.79
C ILE A 619 -5.01 -5.02 -14.37
N THR A 620 -4.87 -5.99 -13.46
CA THR A 620 -6.02 -6.74 -12.95
C THR A 620 -6.97 -5.88 -12.12
N ALA A 621 -6.44 -4.95 -11.33
CA ALA A 621 -7.22 -3.98 -10.57
C ALA A 621 -8.02 -3.07 -11.51
N ARG A 622 -7.41 -2.64 -12.64
CA ARG A 622 -8.09 -1.87 -13.69
C ARG A 622 -9.26 -2.63 -14.31
N GLN A 623 -9.05 -3.88 -14.71
CA GLN A 623 -10.12 -4.70 -15.30
C GLN A 623 -11.26 -4.92 -14.30
N THR A 624 -10.92 -5.16 -13.04
CA THR A 624 -11.88 -5.31 -11.95
C THR A 624 -12.69 -4.04 -11.74
N TYR A 625 -12.04 -2.87 -11.77
CA TYR A 625 -12.69 -1.57 -11.66
C TYR A 625 -13.67 -1.32 -12.81
N ILE A 626 -13.26 -1.53 -14.06
CA ILE A 626 -14.11 -1.32 -15.24
C ILE A 626 -15.33 -2.23 -15.18
N SER A 627 -15.14 -3.50 -14.81
CA SER A 627 -16.21 -4.48 -14.67
C SER A 627 -17.19 -4.13 -13.54
N GLY A 628 -16.67 -3.74 -12.37
CA GLY A 628 -17.46 -3.31 -11.22
C GLY A 628 -18.27 -2.06 -11.52
N LEU A 629 -17.63 -1.05 -12.11
CA LEU A 629 -18.28 0.19 -12.54
C LEU A 629 -19.38 -0.07 -13.56
N SER A 630 -19.09 -0.87 -14.59
CA SER A 630 -20.10 -1.26 -15.58
C SER A 630 -21.27 -2.00 -14.95
N THR A 631 -21.03 -2.80 -13.92
CA THR A 631 -22.11 -3.53 -13.25
C THR A 631 -22.99 -2.58 -12.44
N GLU A 632 -22.39 -1.68 -11.67
CA GLU A 632 -23.13 -0.66 -10.90
C GLU A 632 -23.90 0.28 -11.83
N VAL A 633 -23.35 0.70 -12.96
CA VAL A 633 -24.04 1.67 -13.83
C VAL A 633 -25.17 1.04 -14.68
N TYR A 634 -25.00 -0.19 -15.17
CA TYR A 634 -25.90 -0.73 -16.22
C TYR A 634 -26.76 -1.93 -15.80
N ASN A 635 -26.35 -2.70 -14.79
CA ASN A 635 -26.97 -4.00 -14.50
C ASN A 635 -27.94 -3.99 -13.31
N ASP A 636 -27.91 -2.95 -12.48
CA ASP A 636 -28.76 -2.85 -11.30
C ASP A 636 -29.97 -1.94 -11.59
N PRO A 637 -31.22 -2.38 -11.34
CA PRO A 637 -32.40 -1.54 -11.51
C PRO A 637 -32.49 -0.35 -10.52
N ASP A 638 -31.76 -0.40 -9.39
CA ASP A 638 -31.64 0.72 -8.43
C ASP A 638 -30.20 0.78 -7.87
N PRO A 639 -29.19 1.07 -8.72
CA PRO A 639 -27.82 1.02 -8.28
C PRO A 639 -27.54 2.11 -7.27
N ARG A 640 -26.90 1.71 -6.18
CA ARG A 640 -26.17 2.66 -5.33
C ARG A 640 -25.11 3.35 -6.19
N ASN A 641 -25.37 4.57 -6.67
CA ASN A 641 -24.42 5.31 -7.50
C ASN A 641 -23.37 5.99 -6.61
N ARG A 642 -22.23 5.31 -6.40
CA ARG A 642 -21.14 5.78 -5.54
C ARG A 642 -20.50 7.09 -6.04
N TRP A 643 -20.57 7.35 -7.34
CA TRP A 643 -20.12 8.62 -7.93
C TRP A 643 -20.96 9.78 -7.44
N LEU A 644 -22.28 9.66 -7.57
CA LEU A 644 -23.21 10.68 -7.14
C LEU A 644 -23.11 10.90 -5.62
N GLU A 645 -22.87 9.84 -4.84
CA GLU A 645 -22.58 9.95 -3.41
C GLU A 645 -21.28 10.73 -3.13
N MET A 646 -20.20 10.47 -3.88
CA MET A 646 -18.95 11.23 -3.76
C MET A 646 -19.14 12.70 -4.16
N GLN A 647 -19.86 12.97 -5.24
CA GLN A 647 -20.18 14.32 -5.69
C GLN A 647 -21.01 15.10 -4.65
N LYS A 648 -22.02 14.46 -4.05
CA LYS A 648 -22.84 15.05 -2.97
C LYS A 648 -22.02 15.42 -1.74
N ARG A 649 -20.91 14.73 -1.49
CA ARG A 649 -19.95 15.04 -0.41
C ARG A 649 -19.02 16.21 -0.75
N GLY A 650 -19.12 16.78 -1.95
CA GLY A 650 -18.22 17.83 -2.44
C GLY A 650 -17.00 17.29 -3.18
N GLY A 651 -17.02 16.01 -3.57
CA GLY A 651 -16.00 15.41 -4.44
C GLY A 651 -16.15 15.81 -5.91
N TYR A 652 -15.48 15.07 -6.78
CA TYR A 652 -15.40 15.37 -8.22
C TYR A 652 -16.75 15.63 -8.89
N VAL A 653 -16.95 16.85 -9.38
CA VAL A 653 -18.17 17.26 -10.13
C VAL A 653 -18.05 16.93 -11.62
N GLU A 654 -16.83 16.91 -12.17
CA GLU A 654 -16.59 16.82 -13.63
C GLU A 654 -16.52 15.38 -14.16
N TRP A 655 -16.50 14.39 -13.27
CA TRP A 655 -16.32 12.97 -13.61
C TRP A 655 -17.52 12.34 -14.33
N SER A 656 -18.74 12.88 -14.16
CA SER A 656 -19.96 12.33 -14.75
C SER A 656 -20.00 12.35 -16.28
N ASN A 657 -19.22 13.23 -16.92
CA ASN A 657 -19.20 13.32 -18.40
C ASN A 657 -18.37 12.20 -19.06
N LEU A 658 -17.58 11.45 -18.30
CA LEU A 658 -16.77 10.32 -18.78
C LEU A 658 -17.55 9.00 -18.85
N GLU A 659 -18.68 8.88 -18.12
CA GLU A 659 -19.54 7.68 -18.08
C GLU A 659 -20.01 7.25 -19.49
N CYS A 660 -20.28 8.20 -20.39
CA CYS A 660 -20.81 7.89 -21.71
C CYS A 660 -19.76 7.38 -22.73
N GLN A 661 -18.45 7.54 -22.49
CA GLN A 661 -17.43 7.21 -23.49
C GLN A 661 -16.67 5.91 -23.20
N PHE A 662 -16.36 5.64 -21.92
CA PHE A 662 -15.56 4.46 -21.55
C PHE A 662 -16.30 3.15 -21.79
N VAL A 663 -17.57 3.06 -21.42
CA VAL A 663 -18.25 1.75 -21.39
C VAL A 663 -18.73 1.34 -22.78
N GLY A 664 -19.04 2.29 -23.66
CA GLY A 664 -19.41 2.02 -25.04
C GLY A 664 -18.28 1.39 -25.87
N GLN A 665 -17.00 1.64 -25.55
CA GLN A 665 -15.86 1.11 -26.31
C GLN A 665 -15.38 -0.28 -25.86
N TYR A 666 -15.68 -0.70 -24.62
CA TYR A 666 -15.23 -1.99 -24.07
C TYR A 666 -16.34 -3.07 -24.05
N MET A 667 -17.56 -2.73 -24.46
CA MET A 667 -18.68 -3.69 -24.58
C MET A 667 -18.85 -4.28 -25.98
N ASP A 668 -18.15 -3.73 -26.99
CA ASP A 668 -18.06 -4.28 -28.36
C ASP A 668 -16.78 -5.12 -28.50
#